data_AF-A0A9D7TRD5-F1
#
_entry.id   AF-A0A9D7TRD5-F1
#
_cell.length_a   1.000
_cell.length_b   1.000
_cell.length_c   1.000
_cell.angle_alpha   90.00
_cell.angle_beta   90.00
_cell.angle_gamma   90.00
#
_symmetry.space_group_name_H-M   'P 1'
#
loop_
_entity.id
_entity.type
_entity.pdbx_description
1 polymer ?
#
loop_
_entity_poly.entity_id
_entity_poly.type
_entity_poly.pdbx_seq_one_letter_code
_entity_poly.pdbx_strand_id
1 'polypeptide(L)'
;MLYEDLNQIVTSLKEAKQGTYKLEKSRCALFFDNIHAFPKNVELESILTFVGEATGKFIKSVTPSPESVSYRQHVSFIELPDDNYKPRVFHPESGYFYTSYYDYATPIDQPIEKKFITRHRLEKKNPEMAVSEVKKPIIYYIDPGCPEPIKTALVEGGKWWSQAFEAAGFKNAFDVRELPAGAHPLDVRYNMIQWVHRSTRGWSYGSSITDPRTGEIIKGHVSLGSLRVRQDFMIAQGIASPYKDDDENSVIMTKMAIDRLHQLSAHEIGHTIGLAHNFAASTNDRSSVMDYPHPYITLDASGKPDFSHAYDDKIGAWDKRTIMYGYSVFKDAADEKVGLEKIILDNHSLGLRFLTDQDARSAGSASPVNHLWDSGADPLSELDRILKVREYAMSQFGLNTIPKGTPVSELEKIFVPVYFMHRYQAEAVSKLIGGLEYNYAVKGFGEITPLRPVEKSIQDKALTSMLNLLTEKNLAIPENIKGWLYPPAFGYGRSGESFSTGASPAFDPLKVYEMASGQLVELLLQPERMARLSNEGRLSAYLKNISESLLNNAENDLIRQSANTAFVSRLLTMTINESTSHFIKAEIFKSLNEYKSRVKKMVKRNKESAFLQYVVKLLDMDSDEISQIKFPSIPTLPPGAPIGSCSLD
;
A
#
# COMPACT_ATOMS: atom_id res chain seq x y z
N MET A 1 10.00 25.23 -25.58
CA MET A 1 10.01 24.00 -24.75
C MET A 1 10.24 24.31 -23.28
N LEU A 2 11.36 24.90 -22.88
CA LEU A 2 11.69 25.08 -21.46
C LEU A 2 10.77 26.05 -20.69
N TYR A 3 10.04 26.96 -21.37
CA TYR A 3 9.02 27.84 -20.77
C TYR A 3 7.59 27.42 -21.13
N GLU A 4 7.38 26.12 -21.29
CA GLU A 4 6.05 25.51 -21.41
C GLU A 4 5.79 24.62 -20.18
N ASP A 5 4.52 24.49 -19.81
CA ASP A 5 4.05 23.63 -18.72
C ASP A 5 3.98 22.17 -19.17
N LEU A 6 5.13 21.50 -19.24
CA LEU A 6 5.23 20.11 -19.73
C LEU A 6 4.61 19.12 -18.75
N ASN A 7 4.54 19.48 -17.46
CA ASN A 7 3.95 18.66 -16.41
C ASN A 7 2.46 18.94 -16.17
N GLN A 8 1.84 19.82 -16.97
CA GLN A 8 0.42 20.18 -16.90
C GLN A 8 -0.02 20.66 -15.50
N ILE A 9 0.84 21.41 -14.81
CA ILE A 9 0.61 21.91 -13.46
C ILE A 9 -0.71 22.70 -13.35
N VAL A 10 -1.04 23.51 -14.36
CA VAL A 10 -2.31 24.26 -14.39
C VAL A 10 -3.52 23.32 -14.34
N THR A 11 -3.50 22.26 -15.14
CA THR A 11 -4.57 21.25 -15.18
C THR A 11 -4.66 20.53 -13.84
N SER A 12 -3.53 20.06 -13.31
CA SER A 12 -3.48 19.34 -12.03
C SER A 12 -4.03 20.18 -10.87
N LEU A 13 -3.65 21.46 -10.77
CA LEU A 13 -4.17 22.36 -9.72
C LEU A 13 -5.68 22.57 -9.84
N LYS A 14 -6.21 22.68 -11.05
CA LYS A 14 -7.65 22.84 -11.31
C LYS A 14 -8.42 21.58 -10.94
N GLU A 15 -7.96 20.42 -11.38
CA GLU A 15 -8.56 19.12 -11.08
C GLU A 15 -8.55 18.80 -9.58
N ALA A 16 -7.44 19.13 -8.91
CA ALA A 16 -7.30 19.05 -7.46
C ALA A 16 -8.05 20.14 -6.69
N LYS A 17 -8.81 21.01 -7.37
CA LYS A 17 -9.59 22.13 -6.78
C LYS A 17 -8.76 23.08 -5.93
N GLN A 18 -7.50 23.29 -6.30
CA GLN A 18 -6.58 24.19 -5.58
C GLN A 18 -6.67 25.64 -6.06
N GLY A 19 -7.28 25.89 -7.21
CA GLY A 19 -7.46 27.23 -7.75
C GLY A 19 -7.44 27.21 -9.27
N THR A 20 -7.52 28.40 -9.86
CA THR A 20 -7.31 28.58 -11.30
C THR A 20 -6.04 29.39 -11.50
N TYR A 21 -5.09 28.82 -12.23
CA TYR A 21 -3.77 29.40 -12.47
C TYR A 21 -3.49 29.50 -13.96
N LYS A 22 -2.53 30.35 -14.32
CA LYS A 22 -1.92 30.41 -15.64
C LYS A 22 -0.41 30.57 -15.52
N LEU A 23 0.32 30.04 -16.48
CA LEU A 23 1.77 30.27 -16.59
C LEU A 23 2.04 31.72 -16.98
N GLU A 24 2.82 32.42 -16.17
CA GLU A 24 3.24 33.80 -16.43
C GLU A 24 4.64 33.81 -17.05
N LYS A 25 4.72 33.73 -18.38
CA LYS A 25 5.99 33.58 -19.12
C LYS A 25 6.99 34.70 -18.81
N SER A 26 6.51 35.91 -18.49
CA SER A 26 7.37 37.04 -18.10
C SER A 26 8.12 36.84 -16.77
N ARG A 27 7.69 35.87 -15.96
CA ARG A 27 8.28 35.49 -14.66
C ARG A 27 8.95 34.11 -14.69
N CYS A 28 9.20 33.58 -15.89
CA CYS A 28 9.92 32.33 -16.08
C CYS A 28 11.38 32.61 -16.42
N ALA A 29 12.29 31.74 -15.97
CA ALA A 29 13.72 31.89 -16.19
C ALA A 29 14.41 30.53 -16.28
N LEU A 30 15.57 30.48 -16.94
CA LEU A 30 16.47 29.33 -16.85
C LEU A 30 17.14 29.34 -15.46
N PHE A 31 17.27 28.16 -14.86
CA PHE A 31 18.00 27.99 -13.62
C PHE A 31 19.41 27.48 -13.91
N PHE A 32 20.32 28.41 -14.23
CA PHE A 32 21.67 28.09 -14.71
C PHE A 32 22.49 27.21 -13.76
N ASP A 33 22.27 27.31 -12.44
CA ASP A 33 22.99 26.50 -11.44
C ASP A 33 22.67 25.00 -11.53
N ASN A 34 21.58 24.61 -12.19
CA ASN A 34 21.23 23.21 -12.42
C ASN A 34 21.15 22.84 -13.91
N ILE A 35 21.95 23.53 -14.74
CA ILE A 35 22.21 23.14 -16.12
C ILE A 35 23.54 22.40 -16.18
N HIS A 36 23.51 21.13 -16.58
CA HIS A 36 24.69 20.28 -16.58
C HIS A 36 24.87 19.57 -17.92
N ALA A 37 26.12 19.43 -18.36
CA ALA A 37 26.48 18.59 -19.48
C ALA A 37 27.35 17.43 -18.99
N PHE A 38 26.79 16.23 -18.97
CA PHE A 38 27.48 15.00 -18.62
C PHE A 38 27.84 14.20 -19.88
N PRO A 39 28.71 13.19 -19.79
CA PRO A 39 29.13 12.42 -20.97
C PRO A 39 28.00 11.71 -21.71
N LYS A 40 26.88 11.40 -21.04
CA LYS A 40 25.75 10.63 -21.60
C LYS A 40 24.39 11.32 -21.46
N ASN A 41 24.34 12.51 -20.87
CA ASN A 41 23.11 13.29 -20.76
C ASN A 41 23.38 14.79 -20.60
N VAL A 42 22.42 15.60 -21.04
CA VAL A 42 22.37 17.04 -20.78
C VAL A 42 21.11 17.33 -19.98
N GLU A 43 21.28 18.04 -18.87
CA GLU A 43 20.20 18.45 -17.98
C GLU A 43 19.92 19.93 -18.10
N LEU A 44 18.65 20.28 -18.26
CA LEU A 44 18.17 21.65 -18.38
C LEU A 44 17.07 21.89 -17.34
N GLU A 45 17.23 22.93 -16.52
CA GLU A 45 16.21 23.32 -15.54
C GLU A 45 15.67 24.73 -15.83
N SER A 46 14.36 24.89 -15.73
CA SER A 46 13.68 26.18 -15.76
C SER A 46 12.81 26.40 -14.53
N ILE A 47 12.74 27.65 -14.10
CA ILE A 47 11.76 28.12 -13.11
C ILE A 47 10.55 28.60 -13.90
N LEU A 48 9.41 27.95 -13.65
CA LEU A 48 8.11 28.31 -14.19
C LEU A 48 7.27 28.95 -13.10
N THR A 49 6.79 30.17 -13.32
CA THR A 49 5.95 30.87 -12.34
C THR A 49 4.51 30.93 -12.82
N PHE A 50 3.60 30.45 -11.98
CA PHE A 50 2.16 30.43 -12.22
C PHE A 50 1.47 31.44 -11.32
N VAL A 51 0.56 32.22 -11.88
CA VAL A 51 -0.23 33.22 -11.14
C VAL A 51 -1.71 32.87 -11.22
N GLY A 52 -2.44 33.04 -10.13
CA GLY A 52 -3.83 32.59 -10.06
C GLY A 52 -4.54 32.95 -8.76
N GLU A 53 -5.76 32.45 -8.65
CA GLU A 53 -6.58 32.57 -7.44
C GLU A 53 -6.56 31.26 -6.67
N ALA A 54 -5.99 31.29 -5.47
CA ALA A 54 -5.84 30.14 -4.59
C ALA A 54 -7.12 29.86 -3.80
N THR A 55 -7.80 28.75 -4.11
CA THR A 55 -9.04 28.36 -3.43
C THR A 55 -8.85 27.17 -2.48
N GLY A 56 -7.85 26.32 -2.72
CA GLY A 56 -7.62 25.11 -1.93
C GLY A 56 -6.69 25.28 -0.73
N LYS A 57 -6.75 24.32 0.20
CA LYS A 57 -5.93 24.32 1.43
C LYS A 57 -4.49 23.87 1.18
N PHE A 58 -4.25 22.97 0.23
CA PHE A 58 -2.90 22.41 0.02
C PHE A 58 -1.96 23.46 -0.53
N ILE A 59 -2.39 24.22 -1.55
CA ILE A 59 -1.53 25.28 -2.12
C ILE A 59 -1.18 26.35 -1.06
N LYS A 60 -2.13 26.69 -0.17
CA LYS A 60 -1.91 27.63 0.95
C LYS A 60 -0.97 27.09 2.03
N SER A 61 -0.79 25.78 2.10
CA SER A 61 0.07 25.13 3.11
C SER A 61 1.53 25.02 2.69
N VAL A 62 1.82 25.10 1.39
CA VAL A 62 3.17 24.87 0.84
C VAL A 62 3.88 26.15 0.37
N THR A 63 3.18 27.28 0.32
CA THR A 63 3.76 28.57 -0.06
C THR A 63 3.14 29.74 0.72
N PRO A 64 3.93 30.76 1.11
CA PRO A 64 3.42 31.97 1.75
C PRO A 64 2.61 32.87 0.81
N SER A 65 2.73 32.72 -0.51
CA SER A 65 2.02 33.51 -1.51
C SER A 65 1.33 32.58 -2.52
N PRO A 66 0.20 31.98 -2.14
CA PRO A 66 -0.45 30.95 -2.94
C PRO A 66 -1.01 31.48 -4.26
N GLU A 67 -1.13 32.79 -4.46
CA GLU A 67 -1.54 33.43 -5.71
C GLU A 67 -0.40 33.50 -6.76
N SER A 68 0.85 33.21 -6.37
CA SER A 68 2.03 33.24 -7.24
C SER A 68 3.01 32.14 -6.84
N VAL A 69 3.02 31.04 -7.59
CA VAL A 69 3.78 29.84 -7.26
C VAL A 69 4.82 29.51 -8.33
N SER A 70 6.04 29.18 -7.92
CA SER A 70 7.12 28.80 -8.83
C SER A 70 7.42 27.31 -8.72
N TYR A 71 7.58 26.66 -9.87
CA TYR A 71 7.91 25.25 -10.01
C TYR A 71 9.21 25.11 -10.82
N ARG A 72 10.08 24.18 -10.41
CA ARG A 72 11.28 23.83 -11.17
C ARG A 72 10.96 22.68 -12.11
N GLN A 73 10.98 22.95 -13.40
CA GLN A 73 10.82 21.93 -14.43
C GLN A 73 12.18 21.49 -14.94
N HIS A 74 12.42 20.19 -14.87
CA HIS A 74 13.67 19.57 -15.27
C HIS A 74 13.47 18.74 -16.55
N VAL A 75 14.34 18.94 -17.54
CA VAL A 75 14.32 18.22 -18.82
C VAL A 75 15.69 17.59 -19.05
N SER A 76 15.70 16.27 -19.22
CA SER A 76 16.90 15.47 -19.49
C SER A 76 16.92 15.00 -20.94
N PHE A 77 18.04 15.22 -21.63
CA PHE A 77 18.34 14.59 -22.91
C PHE A 77 19.38 13.51 -22.69
N ILE A 78 19.02 12.25 -22.94
CA ILE A 78 19.84 11.08 -22.63
C ILE A 78 20.25 10.39 -23.93
N GLU A 79 21.53 10.04 -24.05
CA GLU A 79 22.03 9.23 -25.16
C GLU A 79 21.44 7.80 -25.07
N LEU A 80 20.86 7.31 -26.17
CA LEU A 80 20.33 5.95 -26.23
C LEU A 80 21.47 4.91 -26.22
N PRO A 81 21.24 3.70 -25.65
CA PRO A 81 22.20 2.61 -25.74
C PRO A 81 22.47 2.16 -27.18
N ASP A 82 23.57 1.41 -27.35
CA ASP A 82 23.87 0.72 -28.60
C ASP A 82 22.88 -0.42 -28.91
N ASP A 83 22.95 -0.96 -30.13
CA ASP A 83 22.03 -2.01 -30.59
C ASP A 83 22.49 -3.44 -30.18
N ASN A 84 23.42 -3.57 -29.23
CA ASN A 84 23.97 -4.86 -28.80
C ASN A 84 23.18 -5.52 -27.65
N TYR A 85 22.17 -4.83 -27.10
CA TYR A 85 21.33 -5.39 -26.04
C TYR A 85 20.39 -6.46 -26.61
N LYS A 86 20.27 -7.58 -25.89
CA LYS A 86 19.33 -8.66 -26.20
C LYS A 86 18.10 -8.58 -25.29
N PRO A 87 16.93 -8.19 -25.83
CA PRO A 87 15.67 -8.22 -25.08
C PRO A 87 15.35 -9.65 -24.62
N ARG A 88 14.66 -9.77 -23.50
CA ARG A 88 14.19 -11.06 -22.96
C ARG A 88 12.67 -11.08 -22.92
N VAL A 89 12.07 -12.17 -23.39
CA VAL A 89 10.62 -12.30 -23.52
C VAL A 89 9.95 -12.22 -22.14
N PHE A 90 8.87 -11.46 -22.08
CA PHE A 90 8.03 -11.38 -20.88
C PHE A 90 7.16 -12.63 -20.72
N HIS A 91 7.07 -13.11 -19.48
CA HIS A 91 6.08 -14.09 -19.05
C HIS A 91 5.25 -13.51 -17.89
N PRO A 92 3.92 -13.71 -17.84
CA PRO A 92 3.08 -13.20 -16.74
C PRO A 92 3.56 -13.61 -15.34
N GLU A 93 4.19 -14.78 -15.22
CA GLU A 93 4.75 -15.29 -13.96
C GLU A 93 6.25 -14.99 -13.77
N SER A 94 6.83 -14.11 -14.59
CA SER A 94 8.27 -13.79 -14.52
C SER A 94 8.66 -12.85 -13.39
N GLY A 95 7.72 -12.09 -12.81
CA GLY A 95 8.01 -11.09 -11.79
C GLY A 95 8.49 -9.72 -12.32
N TYR A 96 8.62 -9.54 -13.63
CA TYR A 96 9.15 -8.33 -14.23
C TYR A 96 8.08 -7.37 -14.77
N PHE A 97 8.36 -6.07 -14.72
CA PHE A 97 7.74 -5.09 -15.60
C PHE A 97 8.13 -5.35 -17.06
N TYR A 98 7.36 -4.81 -18.00
CA TYR A 98 7.60 -5.03 -19.42
C TYR A 98 7.40 -3.78 -20.26
N THR A 99 8.07 -3.74 -21.40
CA THR A 99 7.73 -2.87 -22.54
C THR A 99 6.98 -3.69 -23.59
N SER A 100 6.09 -3.04 -24.35
CA SER A 100 5.41 -3.69 -25.46
C SER A 100 5.22 -2.81 -26.69
N TYR A 101 5.11 -3.45 -27.84
CA TYR A 101 4.74 -2.81 -29.10
C TYR A 101 4.01 -3.80 -30.02
N TYR A 102 3.29 -3.27 -31.02
CA TYR A 102 2.60 -4.07 -32.02
C TYR A 102 3.44 -4.18 -33.30
N ASP A 103 3.77 -5.40 -33.69
CA ASP A 103 4.45 -5.73 -34.94
C ASP A 103 3.46 -6.29 -35.96
N TYR A 104 2.99 -5.41 -36.85
CA TYR A 104 2.02 -5.75 -37.90
C TYR A 104 2.62 -6.57 -39.06
N ALA A 105 3.93 -6.81 -39.08
CA ALA A 105 4.55 -7.76 -40.02
C ALA A 105 4.54 -9.21 -39.49
N THR A 106 4.06 -9.43 -38.25
CA THR A 106 3.92 -10.76 -37.66
C THR A 106 2.97 -11.65 -38.47
N PRO A 107 3.31 -12.94 -38.73
CA PRO A 107 2.39 -13.90 -39.34
C PRO A 107 1.03 -13.97 -38.63
N ILE A 108 -0.05 -14.21 -39.40
CA ILE A 108 -1.44 -14.12 -38.90
C ILE A 108 -1.76 -15.13 -37.78
N ASP A 109 -0.99 -16.20 -37.67
CA ASP A 109 -1.14 -17.25 -36.65
C ASP A 109 -0.35 -16.94 -35.36
N GLN A 110 0.32 -15.78 -35.26
CA GLN A 110 1.16 -15.40 -34.14
C GLN A 110 0.70 -14.08 -33.49
N PRO A 111 0.93 -13.87 -32.18
CA PRO A 111 0.57 -12.62 -31.51
C PRO A 111 1.33 -11.41 -32.07
N ILE A 112 0.60 -10.38 -32.51
CA ILE A 112 1.16 -9.12 -33.01
C ILE A 112 1.81 -8.29 -31.89
N GLU A 113 1.31 -8.39 -30.65
CA GLU A 113 1.91 -7.71 -29.51
C GLU A 113 3.19 -8.42 -29.08
N LYS A 114 4.31 -7.72 -29.07
CA LYS A 114 5.60 -8.19 -28.54
C LYS A 114 5.80 -7.61 -27.14
N LYS A 115 6.16 -8.45 -26.17
CA LYS A 115 6.42 -8.03 -24.79
C LYS A 115 7.80 -8.49 -24.34
N PHE A 116 8.58 -7.57 -23.78
CA PHE A 116 9.91 -7.84 -23.27
C PHE A 116 10.04 -7.30 -21.85
N ILE A 117 10.72 -8.05 -20.97
CA ILE A 117 10.98 -7.59 -19.61
C ILE A 117 11.89 -6.37 -19.62
N THR A 118 11.75 -5.49 -18.63
CA THR A 118 12.71 -4.42 -18.40
C THR A 118 13.81 -4.90 -17.45
N ARG A 119 15.09 -4.72 -17.80
CA ARG A 119 16.23 -5.11 -16.94
C ARG A 119 17.49 -4.33 -17.29
N HIS A 120 18.42 -4.24 -16.34
CA HIS A 120 19.78 -3.75 -16.63
C HIS A 120 20.54 -4.73 -17.52
N ARG A 121 21.42 -4.22 -18.39
CA ARG A 121 22.37 -5.06 -19.13
C ARG A 121 23.42 -5.63 -18.19
N LEU A 122 23.56 -6.96 -18.19
CA LEU A 122 24.57 -7.67 -17.41
C LEU A 122 25.18 -8.82 -18.22
N GLU A 123 26.50 -8.88 -18.26
CA GLU A 123 27.24 -9.89 -19.03
C GLU A 123 28.34 -10.52 -18.18
N LYS A 124 28.46 -11.84 -18.28
CA LYS A 124 29.60 -12.59 -17.72
C LYS A 124 30.87 -12.25 -18.51
N LYS A 125 32.02 -12.16 -17.82
CA LYS A 125 33.34 -12.17 -18.46
C LYS A 125 33.56 -13.48 -19.23
N ASN A 126 33.16 -14.61 -18.63
CA ASN A 126 33.22 -15.95 -19.23
C ASN A 126 31.79 -16.55 -19.32
N PRO A 127 31.09 -16.43 -20.48
CA PRO A 127 29.72 -16.89 -20.64
C PRO A 127 29.52 -18.40 -20.44
N GLU A 128 30.53 -19.21 -20.78
CA GLU A 128 30.49 -20.69 -20.66
C GLU A 128 30.58 -21.18 -19.21
N MET A 129 30.96 -20.33 -18.26
CA MET A 129 31.04 -20.71 -16.85
C MET A 129 29.69 -20.56 -16.15
N ALA A 130 29.30 -21.57 -15.36
CA ALA A 130 28.10 -21.50 -14.52
C ALA A 130 28.13 -20.28 -13.59
N VAL A 131 29.29 -19.98 -12.99
CA VAL A 131 29.55 -18.76 -12.20
C VAL A 131 30.69 -17.97 -12.82
N SER A 132 30.50 -16.68 -13.07
CA SER A 132 31.54 -15.80 -13.61
C SER A 132 31.42 -14.40 -13.02
N GLU A 133 32.55 -13.69 -12.91
CA GLU A 133 32.54 -12.25 -12.71
C GLU A 133 31.83 -11.53 -13.87
N VAL A 134 31.26 -10.37 -13.58
CA VAL A 134 30.61 -9.50 -14.57
C VAL A 134 31.60 -8.59 -15.28
N LYS A 135 31.29 -8.21 -16.53
CA LYS A 135 32.06 -7.19 -17.25
C LYS A 135 31.82 -5.79 -16.66
N LYS A 136 30.56 -5.44 -16.41
CA LYS A 136 30.13 -4.17 -15.81
C LYS A 136 29.13 -4.45 -14.69
N PRO A 137 29.45 -4.17 -13.42
CA PRO A 137 28.51 -4.32 -12.32
C PRO A 137 27.42 -3.26 -12.35
N ILE A 138 26.26 -3.61 -11.79
CA ILE A 138 25.16 -2.69 -11.48
C ILE A 138 25.46 -2.09 -10.11
N ILE A 139 25.80 -0.80 -10.07
CA ILE A 139 26.12 -0.10 -8.83
C ILE A 139 25.07 0.99 -8.59
N TYR A 140 24.49 0.98 -7.38
CA TYR A 140 23.65 2.04 -6.86
C TYR A 140 24.42 2.92 -5.89
N TYR A 141 24.11 4.21 -5.90
CA TYR A 141 24.81 5.22 -5.12
C TYR A 141 23.83 5.95 -4.20
N ILE A 142 24.17 6.02 -2.91
CA ILE A 142 23.37 6.74 -1.93
C ILE A 142 23.71 8.23 -1.98
N ASP A 143 22.67 9.04 -1.88
CA ASP A 143 22.75 10.48 -1.67
C ASP A 143 23.67 10.82 -0.46
N PRO A 144 24.74 11.61 -0.66
CA PRO A 144 25.62 12.03 0.42
C PRO A 144 24.91 12.74 1.59
N GLY A 145 23.75 13.36 1.32
CA GLY A 145 22.92 14.04 2.32
C GLY A 145 22.13 13.11 3.23
N CYS A 146 22.14 11.79 3.00
CA CYS A 146 21.50 10.83 3.89
C CYS A 146 22.28 10.73 5.22
N PRO A 147 21.64 10.97 6.38
CA PRO A 147 22.33 10.95 7.67
C PRO A 147 22.54 9.52 8.19
N GLU A 148 23.53 9.30 9.06
CA GLU A 148 23.61 8.07 9.86
C GLU A 148 22.55 8.07 10.97
N PRO A 149 22.05 6.89 11.40
CA PRO A 149 22.35 5.52 10.92
C PRO A 149 21.56 5.09 9.67
N ILE A 150 20.74 5.98 9.11
CA ILE A 150 19.84 5.67 7.97
C ILE A 150 20.66 5.29 6.75
N LYS A 151 21.73 6.02 6.44
CA LYS A 151 22.62 5.73 5.32
C LYS A 151 23.15 4.29 5.38
N THR A 152 23.71 3.87 6.52
CA THR A 152 24.18 2.49 6.70
C THR A 152 23.09 1.46 6.41
N ALA A 153 21.89 1.67 6.96
CA ALA A 153 20.77 0.75 6.75
C ALA A 153 20.36 0.61 5.27
N LEU A 154 20.33 1.72 4.54
CA LEU A 154 20.03 1.72 3.11
C LEU A 154 21.12 1.02 2.29
N VAL A 155 22.40 1.22 2.62
CA VAL A 155 23.51 0.53 1.92
C VAL A 155 23.41 -0.97 2.15
N GLU A 156 23.24 -1.40 3.40
CA GLU A 156 23.21 -2.82 3.76
C GLU A 156 21.99 -3.53 3.18
N GLY A 157 20.80 -2.93 3.30
CA GLY A 157 19.56 -3.49 2.75
C GLY A 157 19.61 -3.59 1.23
N GLY A 158 20.07 -2.53 0.55
CA GLY A 158 20.20 -2.56 -0.91
C GLY A 158 21.18 -3.61 -1.40
N LYS A 159 22.24 -3.92 -0.64
CA LYS A 159 23.21 -4.97 -0.99
C LYS A 159 22.64 -6.38 -0.95
N TRP A 160 21.46 -6.62 -0.38
CA TRP A 160 20.83 -7.96 -0.40
C TRP A 160 20.65 -8.50 -1.82
N TRP A 161 20.46 -7.64 -2.82
CA TRP A 161 20.36 -8.04 -4.23
C TRP A 161 21.60 -8.78 -4.75
N SER A 162 22.79 -8.56 -4.16
CA SER A 162 23.99 -9.34 -4.49
C SER A 162 23.75 -10.85 -4.37
N GLN A 163 23.01 -11.28 -3.33
CA GLN A 163 22.67 -12.69 -3.10
C GLN A 163 21.83 -13.28 -4.24
N ALA A 164 20.94 -12.49 -4.86
CA ALA A 164 20.10 -12.94 -5.97
C ALA A 164 20.87 -13.01 -7.30
N PHE A 165 21.75 -12.03 -7.57
CA PHE A 165 22.61 -12.08 -8.75
C PHE A 165 23.67 -13.19 -8.66
N GLU A 166 24.21 -13.45 -7.47
CA GLU A 166 25.10 -14.59 -7.23
C GLU A 166 24.38 -15.92 -7.46
N ALA A 167 23.13 -16.04 -7.00
CA ALA A 167 22.30 -17.22 -7.27
C ALA A 167 22.04 -17.43 -8.77
N ALA A 168 21.98 -16.36 -9.57
CA ALA A 168 21.91 -16.42 -11.03
C ALA A 168 23.27 -16.66 -11.72
N GLY A 169 24.35 -16.87 -10.95
CA GLY A 169 25.68 -17.19 -11.44
C GLY A 169 26.57 -15.98 -11.77
N PHE A 170 26.24 -14.80 -11.26
CA PHE A 170 27.04 -13.59 -11.47
C PHE A 170 27.78 -13.18 -10.19
N LYS A 171 29.10 -13.29 -10.21
CA LYS A 171 29.96 -12.82 -9.11
C LYS A 171 30.22 -11.32 -9.23
N ASN A 172 30.16 -10.59 -8.11
CA ASN A 172 30.40 -9.15 -8.02
C ASN A 172 29.48 -8.33 -8.95
N ALA A 173 28.24 -8.78 -9.14
CA ALA A 173 27.31 -8.21 -10.11
C ALA A 173 26.62 -6.94 -9.65
N PHE A 174 26.36 -6.83 -8.35
CA PHE A 174 25.52 -5.80 -7.76
C PHE A 174 26.17 -5.24 -6.51
N ASP A 175 26.13 -3.92 -6.33
CA ASP A 175 26.66 -3.26 -5.15
C ASP A 175 25.95 -1.93 -4.86
N VAL A 176 26.03 -1.48 -3.61
CA VAL A 176 25.53 -0.17 -3.15
C VAL A 176 26.65 0.57 -2.41
N ARG A 177 26.88 1.83 -2.78
CA ARG A 177 27.99 2.64 -2.26
C ARG A 177 27.55 4.08 -2.03
N GLU A 178 28.39 4.87 -1.36
CA GLU A 178 28.22 6.33 -1.36
C GLU A 178 28.57 6.89 -2.74
N LEU A 179 27.85 7.94 -3.15
CA LEU A 179 28.15 8.66 -4.38
C LEU A 179 29.59 9.20 -4.32
N PRO A 180 30.45 8.91 -5.32
CA PRO A 180 31.83 9.35 -5.31
C PRO A 180 31.95 10.88 -5.28
N ALA A 181 33.00 11.38 -4.63
CA ALA A 181 33.30 12.81 -4.63
C ALA A 181 33.42 13.34 -6.08
N GLY A 182 32.71 14.44 -6.37
CA GLY A 182 32.68 15.05 -7.69
C GLY A 182 31.68 14.42 -8.69
N ALA A 183 31.05 13.29 -8.37
CA ALA A 183 29.94 12.77 -9.15
C ALA A 183 28.66 13.56 -8.82
N HIS A 184 27.81 13.77 -9.83
CA HIS A 184 26.54 14.48 -9.67
C HIS A 184 25.36 13.50 -9.72
N PRO A 185 24.34 13.60 -8.84
CA PRO A 185 23.18 12.70 -8.85
C PRO A 185 22.40 12.65 -10.16
N LEU A 186 22.43 13.75 -10.92
CA LEU A 186 21.75 13.85 -12.23
C LEU A 186 22.56 13.23 -13.39
N ASP A 187 23.82 12.85 -13.20
CA ASP A 187 24.57 12.13 -14.23
C ASP A 187 23.94 10.74 -14.42
N VAL A 188 23.53 10.44 -15.66
CA VAL A 188 22.76 9.21 -15.96
C VAL A 188 23.57 7.94 -15.71
N ARG A 189 24.91 8.04 -15.62
CA ARG A 189 25.81 6.91 -15.39
C ARG A 189 25.74 6.35 -13.96
N TYR A 190 25.11 7.07 -13.02
CA TYR A 190 24.96 6.66 -11.63
C TYR A 190 23.50 6.33 -11.34
N ASN A 191 23.23 5.07 -10.97
CA ASN A 191 21.94 4.70 -10.38
C ASN A 191 21.86 5.29 -8.97
N MET A 192 20.77 5.95 -8.62
CA MET A 192 20.70 6.74 -7.39
C MET A 192 19.70 6.17 -6.38
N ILE A 193 20.07 6.21 -5.11
CA ILE A 193 19.17 6.10 -3.95
C ILE A 193 19.14 7.47 -3.29
N GLN A 194 18.06 8.21 -3.54
CA GLN A 194 17.89 9.58 -3.10
C GLN A 194 17.14 9.65 -1.78
N TRP A 195 17.66 10.45 -0.84
CA TRP A 195 17.01 10.72 0.45
C TRP A 195 16.30 12.06 0.39
N VAL A 196 14.96 12.06 0.51
CA VAL A 196 14.15 13.28 0.30
C VAL A 196 13.39 13.71 1.55
N HIS A 197 13.32 15.03 1.75
CA HIS A 197 12.52 15.67 2.78
C HIS A 197 11.22 16.21 2.17
N ARG A 198 10.08 15.87 2.76
CA ARG A 198 8.75 16.31 2.31
C ARG A 198 7.94 16.82 3.50
N SER A 199 7.07 17.79 3.25
CA SER A 199 6.17 18.36 4.27
C SER A 199 5.05 17.39 4.68
N THR A 200 4.71 16.42 3.82
CA THR A 200 3.69 15.40 4.05
C THR A 200 4.26 13.98 3.92
N ARG A 201 3.42 12.99 4.25
CA ARG A 201 3.66 11.57 4.04
C ARG A 201 3.70 11.21 2.54
N GLY A 202 4.79 11.51 1.85
CA GLY A 202 4.99 11.14 0.44
C GLY A 202 5.48 9.71 0.22
N TRP A 203 5.21 9.15 -0.96
CA TRP A 203 5.61 7.79 -1.35
C TRP A 203 7.13 7.67 -1.46
N SER A 204 7.68 6.59 -0.92
CA SER A 204 8.93 6.04 -1.45
C SER A 204 8.60 5.31 -2.75
N TYR A 205 9.46 5.43 -3.76
CA TYR A 205 9.28 4.71 -5.02
C TYR A 205 10.62 4.51 -5.72
N GLY A 206 10.74 3.37 -6.40
CA GLY A 206 11.73 3.12 -7.42
C GLY A 206 11.16 3.31 -8.82
N SER A 207 11.87 4.03 -9.69
CA SER A 207 11.58 4.09 -11.12
C SER A 207 12.87 3.97 -11.94
N SER A 208 12.72 3.70 -13.23
CA SER A 208 13.84 3.51 -14.14
C SER A 208 13.65 4.26 -15.45
N ILE A 209 14.73 4.88 -15.92
CA ILE A 209 14.86 5.34 -17.29
C ILE A 209 15.20 4.12 -18.14
N THR A 210 14.34 3.80 -19.10
CA THR A 210 14.42 2.58 -19.90
C THR A 210 14.41 2.93 -21.37
N ASP A 211 15.20 2.24 -22.19
CA ASP A 211 15.08 2.33 -23.65
C ASP A 211 13.70 1.75 -24.07
N PRO A 212 12.79 2.58 -24.61
CA PRO A 212 11.44 2.11 -24.96
C PRO A 212 11.43 1.06 -26.07
N ARG A 213 12.50 0.95 -26.86
CA ARG A 213 12.63 0.01 -27.98
C ARG A 213 12.95 -1.40 -27.51
N THR A 214 13.75 -1.53 -26.45
CA THR A 214 14.37 -2.81 -26.06
C THR A 214 14.05 -3.25 -24.64
N GLY A 215 13.63 -2.33 -23.76
CA GLY A 215 13.46 -2.59 -22.33
C GLY A 215 14.78 -2.55 -21.53
N GLU A 216 15.90 -2.12 -22.13
CA GLU A 216 17.15 -1.94 -21.39
C GLU A 216 17.03 -0.79 -20.37
N ILE A 217 17.28 -1.08 -19.09
CA ILE A 217 17.35 -0.05 -18.05
C ILE A 217 18.67 0.72 -18.18
N ILE A 218 18.56 2.03 -18.36
CA ILE A 218 19.68 2.97 -18.51
C ILE A 218 20.10 3.51 -17.13
N LYS A 219 19.12 3.88 -16.30
CA LYS A 219 19.32 4.40 -14.93
C LYS A 219 18.18 3.95 -14.04
N GLY A 220 18.51 3.37 -12.88
CA GLY A 220 17.60 3.20 -11.75
C GLY A 220 17.63 4.42 -10.83
N HIS A 221 16.46 4.86 -10.37
CA HIS A 221 16.32 5.99 -9.45
C HIS A 221 15.31 5.65 -8.35
N VAL A 222 15.81 5.56 -7.13
CA VAL A 222 15.03 5.34 -5.92
C VAL A 222 14.87 6.67 -5.18
N SER A 223 13.66 6.98 -4.71
CA SER A 223 13.37 8.12 -3.84
C SER A 223 12.80 7.60 -2.51
N LEU A 224 13.45 7.95 -1.39
CA LEU A 224 13.07 7.50 -0.05
C LEU A 224 12.72 8.69 0.85
N GLY A 225 11.52 8.66 1.43
CA GLY A 225 10.98 9.74 2.26
C GLY A 225 11.45 9.71 3.72
N SER A 226 12.08 10.80 4.17
CA SER A 226 12.64 10.91 5.52
C SER A 226 11.66 10.91 6.68
N LEU A 227 10.39 11.25 6.45
CA LEU A 227 9.37 11.24 7.50
C LEU A 227 8.92 9.82 7.88
N ARG A 228 9.12 8.83 6.98
CA ARG A 228 8.56 7.48 7.11
C ARG A 228 9.10 6.70 8.31
N VAL A 229 10.40 6.79 8.57
CA VAL A 229 11.06 6.12 9.71
C VAL A 229 10.43 6.47 11.06
N ARG A 230 9.84 7.66 11.19
CA ARG A 230 9.16 8.09 12.42
C ARG A 230 7.84 7.35 12.66
N GLN A 231 7.18 6.88 11.60
CA GLN A 231 5.95 6.10 11.72
C GLN A 231 6.24 4.69 12.23
N ASP A 232 7.30 4.04 11.71
CA ASP A 232 7.73 2.74 12.21
C ASP A 232 8.11 2.84 13.69
N PHE A 233 8.87 3.88 14.05
CA PHE A 233 9.17 4.19 15.45
C PHE A 233 7.89 4.31 16.29
N MET A 234 6.92 5.11 15.84
CA MET A 234 5.66 5.35 16.55
C MET A 234 4.79 4.08 16.69
N ILE A 235 4.81 3.18 15.70
CA ILE A 235 4.11 1.88 15.79
C ILE A 235 4.72 1.06 16.93
N ALA A 236 6.06 0.91 16.95
CA ALA A 236 6.73 0.21 18.05
C ALA A 236 6.50 0.92 19.40
N GLN A 237 6.48 2.26 19.43
CA GLN A 237 6.20 3.06 20.62
C GLN A 237 4.84 2.76 21.22
N GLY A 238 3.80 2.76 20.39
CA GLY A 238 2.43 2.46 20.82
C GLY A 238 2.24 1.03 21.27
N ILE A 239 3.02 0.08 20.75
CA ILE A 239 2.95 -1.35 21.12
C ILE A 239 3.73 -1.63 22.41
N ALA A 240 4.94 -1.06 22.53
CA ALA A 240 5.85 -1.36 23.63
C ALA A 240 5.60 -0.53 24.89
N SER A 241 5.07 0.69 24.75
CA SER A 241 4.95 1.67 25.84
C SER A 241 6.21 1.75 26.74
N PRO A 242 7.38 2.09 26.16
CA PRO A 242 8.68 1.72 26.72
C PRO A 242 9.22 2.62 27.84
N TYR A 243 8.56 3.75 28.13
CA TYR A 243 9.10 4.84 28.97
C TYR A 243 8.72 4.73 30.45
N LYS A 244 8.39 3.53 30.94
CA LYS A 244 8.03 3.33 32.35
C LYS A 244 9.23 3.55 33.29
N ASP A 245 10.37 2.96 32.94
CA ASP A 245 11.56 2.90 33.81
C ASP A 245 12.71 3.77 33.28
N ASP A 246 12.71 4.09 31.98
CA ASP A 246 13.75 4.88 31.32
C ASP A 246 13.15 5.71 30.16
N ASP A 247 13.21 7.05 30.30
CA ASP A 247 12.73 8.01 29.30
C ASP A 247 13.58 8.01 28.00
N GLU A 248 14.79 7.44 28.04
CA GLU A 248 15.68 7.33 26.89
C GLU A 248 15.58 5.97 26.17
N ASN A 249 14.70 5.08 26.64
CA ASN A 249 14.52 3.74 26.11
C ASN A 249 13.90 3.74 24.70
N SER A 250 14.74 4.02 23.71
CA SER A 250 14.38 4.10 22.30
C SER A 250 14.90 2.94 21.46
N VAL A 251 15.61 2.00 22.09
CA VAL A 251 16.40 0.95 21.42
C VAL A 251 15.53 0.08 20.51
N ILE A 252 14.43 -0.47 21.02
CA ILE A 252 13.56 -1.38 20.26
C ILE A 252 12.87 -0.65 19.10
N MET A 253 12.36 0.56 19.35
CA MET A 253 11.66 1.36 18.34
C MET A 253 12.60 1.80 17.22
N THR A 254 13.82 2.22 17.59
CA THR A 254 14.86 2.61 16.64
C THR A 254 15.31 1.40 15.83
N LYS A 255 15.57 0.25 16.47
CA LYS A 255 15.94 -0.98 15.77
C LYS A 255 14.89 -1.39 14.74
N MET A 256 13.62 -1.46 15.13
CA MET A 256 12.55 -1.85 14.19
C MET A 256 12.45 -0.87 13.00
N ALA A 257 12.59 0.43 13.26
CA ALA A 257 12.58 1.44 12.21
C ALA A 257 13.79 1.34 11.26
N ILE A 258 14.96 0.95 11.78
CA ILE A 258 16.16 0.66 10.99
C ILE A 258 16.00 -0.62 10.16
N ASP A 259 15.52 -1.71 10.76
CA ASP A 259 15.24 -2.98 10.05
C ASP A 259 14.24 -2.74 8.90
N ARG A 260 13.27 -1.84 9.07
CA ARG A 260 12.38 -1.43 7.98
C ARG A 260 13.13 -0.73 6.85
N LEU A 261 14.09 0.15 7.17
CA LEU A 261 14.87 0.87 6.16
C LEU A 261 15.74 -0.09 5.33
N HIS A 262 16.28 -1.14 5.94
CA HIS A 262 16.96 -2.22 5.19
C HIS A 262 16.02 -2.84 4.15
N GLN A 263 14.84 -3.32 4.60
CA GLN A 263 13.86 -3.95 3.71
C GLN A 263 13.34 -2.98 2.63
N LEU A 264 13.07 -1.73 3.00
CA LEU A 264 12.56 -0.72 2.09
C LEU A 264 13.58 -0.38 1.00
N SER A 265 14.86 -0.29 1.34
CA SER A 265 15.90 -0.07 0.33
C SER A 265 15.95 -1.20 -0.69
N ALA A 266 15.94 -2.46 -0.22
CA ALA A 266 15.90 -3.62 -1.10
C ALA A 266 14.65 -3.59 -2.00
N HIS A 267 13.48 -3.31 -1.43
CA HIS A 267 12.20 -3.21 -2.14
C HIS A 267 12.25 -2.19 -3.28
N GLU A 268 12.60 -0.94 -2.99
CA GLU A 268 12.58 0.12 -4.00
C GLU A 268 13.64 -0.11 -5.08
N ILE A 269 14.82 -0.65 -4.73
CA ILE A 269 15.81 -1.06 -5.73
C ILE A 269 15.23 -2.15 -6.65
N GLY A 270 14.46 -3.09 -6.11
CA GLY A 270 13.79 -4.14 -6.86
C GLY A 270 12.97 -3.60 -8.04
N HIS A 271 12.20 -2.53 -7.83
CA HIS A 271 11.49 -1.85 -8.91
C HIS A 271 12.46 -1.29 -9.97
N THR A 272 13.56 -0.70 -9.54
CA THR A 272 14.53 -0.09 -10.44
C THR A 272 15.42 -1.08 -11.21
N ILE A 273 15.44 -2.35 -10.81
CA ILE A 273 16.06 -3.44 -11.58
C ILE A 273 15.03 -4.20 -12.43
N GLY A 274 13.77 -3.76 -12.41
CA GLY A 274 12.71 -4.20 -13.32
C GLY A 274 11.60 -5.03 -12.70
N LEU A 275 11.53 -5.17 -11.36
CA LEU A 275 10.60 -6.10 -10.71
C LEU A 275 9.28 -5.45 -10.30
N ALA A 276 8.18 -6.16 -10.52
CA ALA A 276 6.87 -5.81 -10.00
C ALA A 276 6.73 -6.22 -8.52
N HIS A 277 5.70 -5.70 -7.85
CA HIS A 277 5.33 -6.17 -6.52
C HIS A 277 4.94 -7.66 -6.54
N ASN A 278 5.15 -8.34 -5.41
CA ASN A 278 4.60 -9.67 -5.15
C ASN A 278 3.99 -9.73 -3.74
N PHE A 279 2.71 -9.35 -3.60
CA PHE A 279 2.05 -9.36 -2.29
C PHE A 279 1.60 -10.77 -1.85
N ALA A 280 1.62 -11.74 -2.77
CA ALA A 280 1.36 -13.14 -2.43
C ALA A 280 2.51 -13.78 -1.63
N ALA A 281 3.66 -13.09 -1.57
CA ALA A 281 4.85 -13.58 -0.88
C ALA A 281 4.68 -13.67 0.65
N SER A 282 3.78 -12.88 1.23
CA SER A 282 3.39 -12.95 2.64
C SER A 282 2.94 -14.35 3.05
N THR A 283 2.21 -15.05 2.18
CA THR A 283 1.64 -16.39 2.44
C THR A 283 2.60 -17.55 2.24
N ASN A 284 3.83 -17.30 1.77
CA ASN A 284 4.82 -18.35 1.50
C ASN A 284 6.20 -18.01 2.07
N ASP A 285 6.25 -17.84 3.39
CA ASP A 285 7.49 -17.58 4.14
C ASP A 285 8.17 -16.27 3.77
N ARG A 286 7.36 -15.21 3.54
CA ARG A 286 7.82 -13.85 3.21
C ARG A 286 8.86 -13.87 2.08
N SER A 287 8.62 -14.72 1.07
CA SER A 287 9.65 -15.14 0.11
C SER A 287 10.19 -14.05 -0.83
N SER A 288 9.77 -12.80 -0.67
CA SER A 288 10.06 -11.69 -1.59
C SER A 288 10.20 -10.38 -0.83
N VAL A 289 11.27 -9.62 -1.09
CA VAL A 289 11.36 -8.22 -0.66
C VAL A 289 10.40 -7.33 -1.46
N MET A 290 9.88 -7.81 -2.60
CA MET A 290 8.86 -7.12 -3.41
C MET A 290 7.45 -7.17 -2.80
N ASP A 291 7.29 -7.78 -1.63
CA ASP A 291 6.11 -7.58 -0.79
C ASP A 291 6.22 -6.26 0.01
N TYR A 292 5.12 -5.81 0.59
CA TYR A 292 5.01 -4.60 1.38
C TYR A 292 4.37 -4.88 2.75
N PRO A 293 5.06 -5.64 3.64
CA PRO A 293 4.47 -6.17 4.87
C PRO A 293 4.31 -5.12 5.98
N HIS A 294 3.33 -5.33 6.86
CA HIS A 294 3.29 -4.72 8.20
C HIS A 294 4.38 -5.36 9.08
N PRO A 295 4.90 -4.71 10.15
CA PRO A 295 5.83 -5.39 11.05
C PRO A 295 5.21 -6.65 11.67
N TYR A 296 5.93 -7.77 11.55
CA TYR A 296 5.52 -9.07 12.08
C TYR A 296 5.94 -9.22 13.54
N ILE A 297 5.13 -8.68 14.44
CA ILE A 297 5.39 -8.63 15.89
C ILE A 297 4.69 -9.78 16.59
N THR A 298 5.38 -10.63 17.33
CA THR A 298 4.75 -11.73 18.08
C THR A 298 4.63 -11.41 19.57
N LEU A 299 3.98 -12.27 20.35
CA LEU A 299 4.05 -12.23 21.81
C LEU A 299 4.94 -13.40 22.26
N ASP A 300 5.92 -13.11 23.12
CA ASP A 300 6.79 -14.11 23.70
C ASP A 300 6.07 -14.99 24.74
N ALA A 301 6.80 -15.95 25.34
CA ALA A 301 6.24 -16.85 26.35
C ALA A 301 5.74 -16.13 27.62
N SER A 302 6.19 -14.89 27.87
CA SER A 302 5.71 -14.04 28.97
C SER A 302 4.54 -13.13 28.58
N GLY A 303 4.11 -13.19 27.31
CA GLY A 303 3.04 -12.35 26.76
C GLY A 303 3.51 -10.96 26.35
N LYS A 304 4.81 -10.68 26.28
CA LYS A 304 5.36 -9.39 25.86
C LYS A 304 5.62 -9.35 24.34
N PRO A 305 5.49 -8.19 23.69
CA PRO A 305 5.82 -8.04 22.27
C PRO A 305 7.27 -8.37 21.96
N ASP A 306 7.47 -9.23 20.97
CA ASP A 306 8.76 -9.52 20.37
C ASP A 306 8.85 -8.92 18.97
N PHE A 307 9.85 -8.06 18.79
CA PHE A 307 10.13 -7.31 17.57
C PHE A 307 11.30 -7.91 16.76
N SER A 308 11.93 -8.98 17.24
CA SER A 308 13.15 -9.58 16.68
C SER A 308 13.02 -9.95 15.20
N HIS A 309 11.80 -10.27 14.74
CA HIS A 309 11.48 -10.69 13.38
C HIS A 309 10.46 -9.78 12.68
N ALA A 310 10.35 -8.51 13.12
CA ALA A 310 9.42 -7.54 12.54
C ALA A 310 9.60 -7.42 11.02
N TYR A 311 10.84 -7.36 10.55
CA TYR A 311 11.22 -7.38 9.14
C TYR A 311 12.22 -8.50 8.85
N ASP A 312 12.20 -9.03 7.62
CA ASP A 312 13.21 -10.01 7.18
C ASP A 312 14.55 -9.29 6.95
N ASP A 313 15.66 -10.04 7.01
CA ASP A 313 17.03 -9.51 7.03
C ASP A 313 17.86 -9.91 5.80
N LYS A 314 17.19 -10.39 4.75
CA LYS A 314 17.82 -10.99 3.56
C LYS A 314 16.96 -10.86 2.31
N ILE A 315 17.54 -11.24 1.16
CA ILE A 315 16.78 -11.39 -0.09
C ILE A 315 15.95 -12.68 -0.06
N GLY A 316 14.73 -12.63 -0.58
CA GLY A 316 13.79 -13.73 -0.57
C GLY A 316 14.08 -14.81 -1.62
N ALA A 317 13.47 -15.99 -1.44
CA ALA A 317 13.58 -17.09 -2.40
C ALA A 317 12.95 -16.75 -3.77
N TRP A 318 11.81 -16.08 -3.79
CA TRP A 318 11.16 -15.59 -5.01
C TRP A 318 12.04 -14.59 -5.76
N ASP A 319 12.69 -13.67 -5.05
CA ASP A 319 13.57 -12.67 -5.64
C ASP A 319 14.74 -13.33 -6.38
N LYS A 320 15.37 -14.35 -5.77
CA LYS A 320 16.45 -15.13 -6.41
C LYS A 320 15.97 -15.78 -7.71
N ARG A 321 14.79 -16.40 -7.68
CA ARG A 321 14.20 -17.07 -8.85
C ARG A 321 13.79 -16.09 -9.96
N THR A 322 13.29 -14.94 -9.57
CA THR A 322 12.95 -13.85 -10.48
C THR A 322 14.21 -13.35 -11.18
N ILE A 323 15.29 -13.07 -10.44
CA ILE A 323 16.58 -12.68 -11.03
C ILE A 323 17.15 -13.78 -11.93
N MET A 324 16.98 -15.06 -11.60
CA MET A 324 17.34 -16.16 -12.52
C MET A 324 16.58 -16.08 -13.84
N TYR A 325 15.27 -15.82 -13.84
CA TYR A 325 14.51 -15.61 -15.09
C TYR A 325 15.11 -14.47 -15.91
N GLY A 326 15.36 -13.34 -15.25
CA GLY A 326 15.87 -12.14 -15.90
C GLY A 326 17.30 -12.26 -16.43
N TYR A 327 18.17 -13.06 -15.81
CA TYR A 327 19.62 -12.97 -16.04
C TYR A 327 20.33 -14.28 -16.39
N SER A 328 19.66 -15.44 -16.32
CA SER A 328 20.29 -16.70 -16.75
C SER A 328 20.81 -16.62 -18.19
N VAL A 329 22.03 -17.15 -18.39
CA VAL A 329 22.73 -17.16 -19.67
C VAL A 329 22.50 -18.50 -20.36
N PHE A 330 22.08 -18.44 -21.62
CA PHE A 330 21.80 -19.60 -22.46
C PHE A 330 22.63 -19.55 -23.74
N LYS A 331 22.91 -20.71 -24.32
CA LYS A 331 23.76 -20.84 -25.51
C LYS A 331 23.13 -20.18 -26.74
N ASP A 332 21.83 -20.40 -26.93
CA ASP A 332 21.06 -19.83 -28.02
C ASP A 332 19.59 -19.60 -27.62
N ALA A 333 18.79 -19.10 -28.56
CA ALA A 333 17.39 -18.76 -28.33
C ALA A 333 16.48 -19.98 -28.07
N ALA A 334 16.84 -21.16 -28.59
CA ALA A 334 16.08 -22.39 -28.34
C ALA A 334 16.31 -22.86 -26.90
N ASP A 335 17.57 -22.86 -26.45
CA ASP A 335 17.93 -23.18 -25.07
C ASP A 335 17.35 -22.15 -24.08
N GLU A 336 17.32 -20.87 -24.44
CA GLU A 336 16.70 -19.83 -23.60
C GLU A 336 15.21 -20.10 -23.36
N LYS A 337 14.47 -20.47 -24.40
CA LYS A 337 13.04 -20.78 -24.28
C LYS A 337 12.80 -21.91 -23.29
N VAL A 338 13.52 -23.02 -23.43
CA VAL A 338 13.40 -24.21 -22.55
C VAL A 338 13.84 -23.87 -21.13
N GLY A 339 14.93 -23.12 -20.98
CA GLY A 339 15.45 -22.73 -19.68
C GLY A 339 14.53 -21.79 -18.90
N LEU A 340 13.93 -20.81 -19.57
CA LEU A 340 12.95 -19.90 -18.97
C LEU A 340 11.68 -20.65 -18.53
N GLU A 341 11.19 -21.55 -19.37
CA GLU A 341 10.05 -22.42 -19.03
C GLU A 341 10.35 -23.27 -17.79
N LYS A 342 11.54 -23.89 -17.74
CA LYS A 342 11.98 -24.64 -16.57
C LYS A 342 12.00 -23.77 -15.30
N ILE A 343 12.46 -22.52 -15.39
CA ILE A 343 12.51 -21.63 -14.23
C ILE A 343 11.11 -21.41 -13.64
N ILE A 344 10.10 -21.19 -14.50
CA ILE A 344 8.69 -21.03 -14.08
C ILE A 344 8.15 -22.32 -13.45
N LEU A 345 8.36 -23.48 -14.09
CA LEU A 345 7.90 -24.78 -13.57
C LEU A 345 8.53 -25.15 -12.22
N ASP A 346 9.82 -24.86 -12.06
CA ASP A 346 10.52 -25.02 -10.79
C ASP A 346 9.92 -24.09 -9.72
N ASN A 347 9.54 -22.85 -10.06
CA ASN A 347 8.92 -21.91 -9.11
C ASN A 347 7.59 -22.46 -8.58
N HIS A 348 6.77 -23.05 -9.45
CA HIS A 348 5.55 -23.76 -9.05
C HIS A 348 5.84 -24.92 -8.11
N SER A 349 6.86 -25.73 -8.42
CA SER A 349 7.28 -26.87 -7.60
C SER A 349 7.81 -26.43 -6.21
N LEU A 350 8.37 -25.23 -6.12
CA LEU A 350 8.82 -24.62 -4.86
C LEU A 350 7.66 -23.94 -4.09
N GLY A 351 6.44 -23.90 -4.63
CA GLY A 351 5.31 -23.22 -4.01
C GLY A 351 5.43 -21.69 -4.00
N LEU A 352 6.26 -21.13 -4.88
CA LEU A 352 6.46 -19.69 -4.94
C LEU A 352 5.31 -19.02 -5.71
N ARG A 353 4.47 -18.28 -4.99
CA ARG A 353 3.29 -17.60 -5.53
C ARG A 353 3.66 -16.22 -6.05
N PHE A 354 2.94 -15.77 -7.08
CA PHE A 354 3.12 -14.44 -7.66
C PHE A 354 1.78 -13.82 -8.06
N LEU A 355 1.46 -12.69 -7.45
CA LEU A 355 0.34 -11.81 -7.80
C LEU A 355 0.74 -10.36 -7.48
N THR A 356 0.23 -9.41 -8.27
CA THR A 356 0.68 -8.00 -8.26
C THR A 356 -0.37 -7.05 -7.67
N ASP A 357 -0.15 -5.74 -7.80
CA ASP A 357 -1.05 -4.66 -7.38
C ASP A 357 -2.48 -4.81 -7.89
N GLN A 358 -2.65 -5.31 -9.12
CA GLN A 358 -3.97 -5.48 -9.75
C GLN A 358 -4.88 -6.38 -8.90
N ASP A 359 -4.30 -7.35 -8.21
CA ASP A 359 -5.01 -8.34 -7.41
C ASP A 359 -4.99 -8.03 -5.91
N ALA A 360 -4.29 -6.98 -5.46
CA ALA A 360 -4.21 -6.64 -4.03
C ALA A 360 -4.88 -5.31 -3.67
N ARG A 361 -4.71 -4.26 -4.49
CA ARG A 361 -5.03 -2.88 -4.08
C ARG A 361 -6.51 -2.58 -3.95
N SER A 362 -7.37 -3.23 -4.74
CA SER A 362 -8.81 -3.04 -4.62
C SER A 362 -9.34 -3.79 -3.41
N ALA A 363 -10.12 -3.11 -2.55
CA ALA A 363 -10.86 -3.75 -1.47
C ALA A 363 -11.86 -4.81 -1.97
N GLY A 364 -12.29 -4.70 -3.23
CA GLY A 364 -13.16 -5.65 -3.92
C GLY A 364 -12.44 -6.81 -4.62
N SER A 365 -11.10 -6.88 -4.55
CA SER A 365 -10.31 -7.97 -5.15
C SER A 365 -10.78 -9.35 -4.69
N ALA A 366 -10.59 -10.34 -5.54
CA ALA A 366 -11.04 -11.71 -5.29
C ALA A 366 -9.95 -12.64 -4.73
N SER A 367 -8.66 -12.28 -4.86
CA SER A 367 -7.59 -13.18 -4.43
C SER A 367 -7.59 -13.40 -2.91
N PRO A 368 -7.56 -14.66 -2.43
CA PRO A 368 -7.49 -14.95 -1.00
C PRO A 368 -6.09 -14.79 -0.41
N VAL A 369 -5.05 -14.63 -1.23
CA VAL A 369 -3.64 -14.77 -0.81
C VAL A 369 -2.78 -13.54 -1.13
N ASN A 370 -3.34 -12.47 -1.69
CA ASN A 370 -2.59 -11.33 -2.21
C ASN A 370 -3.09 -10.02 -1.60
N HIS A 371 -2.46 -9.59 -0.51
CA HIS A 371 -2.93 -8.47 0.31
C HIS A 371 -1.77 -7.54 0.67
N LEU A 372 -2.01 -6.23 0.61
CA LEU A 372 -1.04 -5.26 1.13
C LEU A 372 -0.99 -5.35 2.65
N TRP A 373 0.20 -5.15 3.22
CA TRP A 373 0.44 -5.12 4.67
C TRP A 373 0.15 -6.45 5.38
N ASP A 374 0.21 -7.55 4.63
CA ASP A 374 0.07 -8.89 5.17
C ASP A 374 1.44 -9.50 5.50
N SER A 375 1.48 -10.43 6.45
CA SER A 375 2.71 -11.03 6.96
C SER A 375 2.51 -12.43 7.54
N GLY A 376 1.29 -12.99 7.46
CA GLY A 376 0.96 -14.30 7.99
C GLY A 376 0.76 -15.36 6.91
N ALA A 377 0.70 -16.62 7.33
CA ALA A 377 0.48 -17.76 6.44
C ALA A 377 -0.94 -17.77 5.83
N ASP A 378 -1.92 -17.27 6.58
CA ASP A 378 -3.29 -17.07 6.11
C ASP A 378 -3.96 -15.88 6.82
N PRO A 379 -4.92 -15.19 6.16
CA PRO A 379 -5.53 -13.98 6.71
C PRO A 379 -6.26 -14.17 8.05
N LEU A 380 -6.85 -15.35 8.31
CA LEU A 380 -7.64 -15.58 9.54
C LEU A 380 -6.72 -15.71 10.75
N SER A 381 -5.70 -16.58 10.65
CA SER A 381 -4.72 -16.77 11.72
C SER A 381 -3.95 -15.48 12.01
N GLU A 382 -3.68 -14.70 10.96
CA GLU A 382 -2.97 -13.44 11.07
C GLU A 382 -3.83 -12.34 11.71
N LEU A 383 -5.13 -12.28 11.42
CA LEU A 383 -6.07 -11.40 12.13
C LEU A 383 -6.12 -11.75 13.62
N ASP A 384 -6.18 -13.04 13.97
CA ASP A 384 -6.17 -13.48 15.37
C ASP A 384 -4.89 -13.08 16.09
N ARG A 385 -3.73 -13.21 15.42
CA ARG A 385 -2.43 -12.80 15.95
C ARG A 385 -2.38 -11.29 16.20
N ILE A 386 -2.74 -10.48 15.22
CA ILE A 386 -2.64 -9.02 15.34
C ILE A 386 -3.62 -8.47 16.38
N LEU A 387 -4.79 -9.11 16.56
CA LEU A 387 -5.73 -8.75 17.63
C LEU A 387 -5.15 -9.00 19.03
N LYS A 388 -4.39 -10.09 19.23
CA LYS A 388 -3.68 -10.35 20.51
C LYS A 388 -2.60 -9.31 20.80
N VAL A 389 -1.81 -8.94 19.78
CA VAL A 389 -0.80 -7.88 19.91
C VAL A 389 -1.45 -6.53 20.23
N ARG A 390 -2.56 -6.22 19.55
CA ARG A 390 -3.34 -5.00 19.80
C ARG A 390 -3.94 -4.99 21.21
N GLU A 391 -4.48 -6.11 21.68
CA GLU A 391 -5.01 -6.24 23.05
C GLU A 391 -3.92 -5.97 24.09
N TYR A 392 -2.73 -6.56 23.92
CA TYR A 392 -1.58 -6.24 24.76
C TYR A 392 -1.25 -4.75 24.73
N ALA A 393 -1.08 -4.18 23.54
CA ALA A 393 -0.70 -2.77 23.37
C ALA A 393 -1.70 -1.84 24.07
N MET A 394 -3.00 -2.08 23.88
CA MET A 394 -4.06 -1.32 24.56
C MET A 394 -4.05 -1.48 26.09
N SER A 395 -3.68 -2.65 26.61
CA SER A 395 -3.58 -2.87 28.05
C SER A 395 -2.45 -2.07 28.71
N GLN A 396 -1.36 -1.82 27.97
CA GLN A 396 -0.19 -1.08 28.46
C GLN A 396 -0.21 0.41 28.13
N PHE A 397 -1.05 0.82 27.17
CA PHE A 397 -1.08 2.18 26.66
C PHE A 397 -1.46 3.21 27.75
N GLY A 398 -0.66 4.27 27.86
CA GLY A 398 -0.87 5.34 28.84
C GLY A 398 0.32 6.30 28.89
N LEU A 399 0.58 6.91 30.05
CA LEU A 399 1.68 7.87 30.21
C LEU A 399 3.06 7.27 29.88
N ASN A 400 3.28 5.99 30.15
CA ASN A 400 4.54 5.30 29.81
C ASN A 400 4.76 5.13 28.30
N THR A 401 3.79 5.51 27.47
CA THR A 401 3.94 5.53 26.01
C THR A 401 4.69 6.77 25.53
N ILE A 402 4.79 7.83 26.33
CA ILE A 402 5.48 9.08 25.97
C ILE A 402 6.62 9.36 26.95
N PRO A 403 7.75 9.92 26.49
CA PRO A 403 8.83 10.31 27.39
C PRO A 403 8.48 11.61 28.12
N LYS A 404 9.14 11.83 29.26
CA LYS A 404 9.05 13.06 30.05
C LYS A 404 9.25 14.32 29.21
N GLY A 405 8.38 15.31 29.45
CA GLY A 405 8.38 16.60 28.73
C GLY A 405 7.46 16.61 27.50
N THR A 406 6.89 15.48 27.10
CA THR A 406 5.89 15.40 26.03
C THR A 406 4.49 15.74 26.55
N PRO A 407 3.70 16.58 25.86
CA PRO A 407 2.30 16.80 26.23
C PRO A 407 1.48 15.51 26.12
N VAL A 408 0.61 15.28 27.11
CA VAL A 408 -0.28 14.11 27.16
C VAL A 408 -1.17 14.01 25.91
N SER A 409 -1.55 15.14 25.30
CA SER A 409 -2.39 15.14 24.09
C SER A 409 -1.74 14.53 22.85
N GLU A 410 -0.42 14.34 22.83
CA GLU A 410 0.25 13.63 21.73
C GLU A 410 -0.02 12.11 21.76
N LEU A 411 -0.52 11.57 22.87
CA LEU A 411 -0.98 10.17 22.94
C LEU A 411 -2.04 9.85 21.88
N GLU A 412 -2.87 10.82 21.48
CA GLU A 412 -3.90 10.61 20.45
C GLU A 412 -3.29 10.08 19.14
N LYS A 413 -2.19 10.68 18.68
CA LYS A 413 -1.52 10.33 17.41
C LYS A 413 -0.86 8.96 17.46
N ILE A 414 -0.29 8.59 18.62
CA ILE A 414 0.34 7.28 18.85
C ILE A 414 -0.75 6.20 19.03
N PHE A 415 -1.92 6.56 19.56
CA PHE A 415 -3.02 5.62 19.74
C PHE A 415 -3.68 5.22 18.42
N VAL A 416 -3.74 6.10 17.42
CA VAL A 416 -4.31 5.82 16.09
C VAL A 416 -3.79 4.52 15.46
N PRO A 417 -2.47 4.30 15.27
CA PRO A 417 -1.96 3.06 14.70
C PRO A 417 -2.23 1.83 15.59
N VAL A 418 -2.25 1.98 16.92
CA VAL A 418 -2.60 0.88 17.84
C VAL A 418 -4.08 0.49 17.69
N TYR A 419 -4.96 1.49 17.66
CA TYR A 419 -6.40 1.27 17.53
C TYR A 419 -6.78 0.62 16.20
N PHE A 420 -6.18 1.08 15.10
CA PHE A 420 -6.44 0.56 13.76
C PHE A 420 -5.47 -0.54 13.28
N MET A 421 -4.68 -1.13 14.18
CA MET A 421 -3.65 -2.13 13.83
C MET A 421 -4.20 -3.31 13.01
N HIS A 422 -5.45 -3.71 13.27
CA HIS A 422 -6.11 -4.85 12.62
C HIS A 422 -6.66 -4.54 11.23
N ARG A 423 -6.69 -3.27 10.77
CA ARG A 423 -7.50 -2.88 9.59
C ARG A 423 -7.09 -3.55 8.28
N TYR A 424 -5.80 -3.80 8.08
CA TYR A 424 -5.30 -4.46 6.86
C TYR A 424 -5.64 -5.93 6.85
N GLN A 425 -5.58 -6.57 8.02
CA GLN A 425 -5.99 -7.95 8.16
C GLN A 425 -7.50 -8.13 8.12
N ALA A 426 -8.27 -7.14 8.58
CA ALA A 426 -9.71 -7.12 8.32
C ALA A 426 -10.02 -7.04 6.82
N GLU A 427 -9.26 -6.25 6.05
CA GLU A 427 -9.40 -6.21 4.59
C GLU A 427 -9.04 -7.56 3.95
N ALA A 428 -7.90 -8.16 4.32
CA ALA A 428 -7.49 -9.48 3.84
C ALA A 428 -8.53 -10.57 4.13
N VAL A 429 -9.04 -10.65 5.37
CA VAL A 429 -10.11 -11.58 5.75
C VAL A 429 -11.39 -11.32 4.97
N SER A 430 -11.75 -10.06 4.72
CA SER A 430 -12.94 -9.74 3.94
C SER A 430 -12.88 -10.25 2.50
N LYS A 431 -11.67 -10.36 1.90
CA LYS A 431 -11.45 -10.84 0.53
C LYS A 431 -11.62 -12.36 0.41
N LEU A 432 -11.56 -13.11 1.52
CA LEU A 432 -11.92 -14.53 1.53
C LEU A 432 -13.41 -14.76 1.21
N ILE A 433 -14.29 -13.84 1.61
CA ILE A 433 -15.73 -13.92 1.37
C ILE A 433 -16.00 -13.61 -0.11
N GLY A 434 -16.64 -14.53 -0.82
CA GLY A 434 -16.77 -14.48 -2.28
C GLY A 434 -15.41 -14.47 -2.98
N GLY A 435 -14.33 -14.90 -2.33
CA GLY A 435 -12.99 -14.95 -2.90
C GLY A 435 -12.87 -16.03 -3.99
N LEU A 436 -11.90 -15.87 -4.87
CA LEU A 436 -11.60 -16.77 -5.98
C LEU A 436 -10.11 -17.14 -5.95
N GLU A 437 -9.80 -18.42 -6.02
CA GLU A 437 -8.45 -18.95 -6.18
C GLU A 437 -8.08 -18.94 -7.66
N TYR A 438 -7.03 -18.18 -7.99
CA TYR A 438 -6.44 -18.08 -9.32
C TYR A 438 -4.98 -17.64 -9.24
N ASN A 439 -4.29 -17.74 -10.37
CA ASN A 439 -2.93 -17.28 -10.61
C ASN A 439 -2.84 -16.75 -12.05
N TYR A 440 -1.63 -16.39 -12.50
CA TYR A 440 -1.38 -16.00 -13.89
C TYR A 440 -1.04 -17.19 -14.79
N ALA A 441 -1.66 -18.35 -14.57
CA ALA A 441 -1.37 -19.59 -15.28
C ALA A 441 -1.35 -19.42 -16.80
N VAL A 442 -0.35 -20.03 -17.43
CA VAL A 442 -0.19 -20.09 -18.89
C VAL A 442 -0.24 -21.55 -19.33
N LYS A 443 -1.05 -21.86 -20.36
CA LYS A 443 -1.19 -23.23 -20.89
C LYS A 443 0.19 -23.80 -21.26
N GLY A 444 0.53 -24.94 -20.65
CA GLY A 444 1.82 -25.61 -20.84
C GLY A 444 2.81 -25.39 -19.69
N PHE A 445 2.56 -24.44 -18.79
CA PHE A 445 3.43 -24.12 -17.65
C PHE A 445 2.80 -24.65 -16.35
N GLY A 446 2.89 -25.97 -16.13
CA GLY A 446 2.44 -26.61 -14.90
C GLY A 446 0.96 -27.00 -14.90
N GLU A 447 0.46 -27.41 -13.73
CA GLU A 447 -0.95 -27.74 -13.56
C GLU A 447 -1.80 -26.47 -13.51
N ILE A 448 -2.80 -26.39 -14.39
CA ILE A 448 -3.76 -25.29 -14.40
C ILE A 448 -5.02 -25.74 -13.68
N THR A 449 -5.28 -25.15 -12.53
CA THR A 449 -6.56 -25.30 -11.85
C THR A 449 -7.58 -24.32 -12.45
N PRO A 450 -8.78 -24.76 -12.83
CA PRO A 450 -9.88 -23.85 -13.14
C PRO A 450 -10.12 -22.88 -11.98
N LEU A 451 -10.65 -21.70 -12.31
CA LEU A 451 -11.08 -20.72 -11.31
C LEU A 451 -11.98 -21.40 -10.26
N ARG A 452 -11.61 -21.33 -8.98
CA ARG A 452 -12.34 -21.95 -7.88
C ARG A 452 -12.78 -20.91 -6.85
N PRO A 453 -14.03 -20.91 -6.39
CA PRO A 453 -14.40 -20.16 -5.20
C PRO A 453 -13.62 -20.67 -3.98
N VAL A 454 -13.25 -19.75 -3.09
CA VAL A 454 -12.74 -20.11 -1.76
C VAL A 454 -13.75 -21.03 -1.08
N GLU A 455 -13.27 -22.08 -0.42
CA GLU A 455 -14.13 -23.08 0.25
C GLU A 455 -15.17 -22.42 1.16
N LYS A 456 -16.43 -22.85 1.06
CA LYS A 456 -17.56 -22.22 1.77
C LYS A 456 -17.30 -22.11 3.28
N SER A 457 -16.70 -23.13 3.89
CA SER A 457 -16.38 -23.15 5.31
C SER A 457 -15.37 -22.06 5.71
N ILE A 458 -14.43 -21.71 4.84
CA ILE A 458 -13.47 -20.61 5.05
C ILE A 458 -14.20 -19.27 4.93
N GLN A 459 -15.06 -19.12 3.92
CA GLN A 459 -15.86 -17.90 3.75
C GLN A 459 -16.77 -17.64 4.96
N ASP A 460 -17.41 -18.69 5.49
CA ASP A 460 -18.28 -18.60 6.66
C ASP A 460 -17.48 -18.20 7.91
N LYS A 461 -16.27 -18.77 8.12
CA LYS A 461 -15.34 -18.34 9.19
C LYS A 461 -14.89 -16.89 9.03
N ALA A 462 -14.61 -16.45 7.80
CA ALA A 462 -14.24 -15.06 7.51
C ALA A 462 -15.37 -14.09 7.85
N LEU A 463 -16.62 -14.41 7.48
CA LEU A 463 -17.77 -13.61 7.87
C LEU A 463 -17.92 -13.55 9.39
N THR A 464 -17.83 -14.68 10.09
CA THR A 464 -17.87 -14.69 11.56
C THR A 464 -16.77 -13.82 12.16
N SER A 465 -15.55 -13.90 11.64
CA SER A 465 -14.41 -13.10 12.13
C SER A 465 -14.64 -11.60 11.92
N MET A 466 -15.11 -11.19 10.75
CA MET A 466 -15.48 -9.79 10.47
C MET A 466 -16.60 -9.28 11.37
N LEU A 467 -17.63 -10.10 11.62
CA LEU A 467 -18.73 -9.75 12.51
C LEU A 467 -18.33 -9.70 13.99
N ASN A 468 -17.31 -10.47 14.38
CA ASN A 468 -16.71 -10.42 15.71
C ASN A 468 -15.92 -9.12 15.91
N LEU A 469 -15.28 -8.57 14.87
CA LEU A 469 -14.63 -7.25 14.95
C LEU A 469 -15.64 -6.15 15.31
N LEU A 470 -16.89 -6.25 14.84
CA LEU A 470 -17.96 -5.29 15.11
C LEU A 470 -18.60 -5.44 16.52
N THR A 471 -17.80 -5.71 17.55
CA THR A 471 -18.25 -5.86 18.95
C THR A 471 -17.54 -4.89 19.87
N GLU A 472 -18.14 -4.58 21.02
CA GLU A 472 -17.47 -3.82 22.09
C GLU A 472 -16.12 -4.42 22.49
N LYS A 473 -16.02 -5.74 22.58
CA LYS A 473 -14.75 -6.42 22.91
C LYS A 473 -13.60 -5.97 22.01
N ASN A 474 -13.85 -5.78 20.71
CA ASN A 474 -12.80 -5.49 19.74
C ASN A 474 -12.65 -4.00 19.43
N LEU A 475 -13.73 -3.21 19.45
CA LEU A 475 -13.67 -1.80 19.05
C LEU A 475 -13.86 -0.79 20.18
N ALA A 476 -14.30 -1.19 21.37
CA ALA A 476 -14.42 -0.22 22.46
C ALA A 476 -13.03 0.30 22.84
N ILE A 477 -12.93 1.61 23.05
CA ILE A 477 -11.72 2.20 23.62
C ILE A 477 -11.71 1.84 25.11
N PRO A 478 -10.66 1.19 25.64
CA PRO A 478 -10.57 0.86 27.05
C PRO A 478 -10.63 2.07 28.00
N GLU A 479 -11.25 1.91 29.16
CA GLU A 479 -11.38 2.99 30.17
C GLU A 479 -10.02 3.53 30.64
N ASN A 480 -9.00 2.68 30.73
CA ASN A 480 -7.63 3.10 31.06
C ASN A 480 -7.00 4.02 30.02
N ILE A 481 -7.54 4.09 28.80
CA ILE A 481 -7.06 4.95 27.71
C ILE A 481 -7.92 6.21 27.57
N LYS A 482 -9.25 6.10 27.72
CA LYS A 482 -10.18 7.24 27.52
C LYS A 482 -9.75 8.49 28.30
N GLY A 483 -9.30 8.30 29.54
CA GLY A 483 -8.82 9.38 30.40
C GLY A 483 -7.58 10.11 29.90
N TRP A 484 -6.80 9.53 28.98
CA TRP A 484 -5.54 10.09 28.46
C TRP A 484 -5.66 10.79 27.10
N LEU A 485 -6.81 10.74 26.44
CA LEU A 485 -7.01 11.34 25.12
C LEU A 485 -7.41 12.83 25.25
N TYR A 486 -6.43 13.65 25.66
CA TYR A 486 -6.61 15.07 25.96
C TYR A 486 -6.81 15.89 24.67
N PRO A 487 -7.55 17.02 24.73
CA PRO A 487 -7.50 18.04 23.68
C PRO A 487 -6.06 18.50 23.39
N PRO A 488 -5.72 18.91 22.15
CA PRO A 488 -4.38 19.41 21.83
C PRO A 488 -3.91 20.52 22.77
N ALA A 489 -2.67 20.41 23.23
CA ALA A 489 -2.06 21.43 24.10
C ALA A 489 -1.77 22.73 23.30
N PHE A 490 -1.56 23.85 23.99
CA PHE A 490 -1.16 25.10 23.32
C PHE A 490 0.14 24.89 22.51
N GLY A 491 0.12 25.27 21.23
CA GLY A 491 1.23 25.01 20.28
C GLY A 491 1.15 23.66 19.56
N TYR A 492 0.17 22.82 19.89
CA TYR A 492 -0.08 21.51 19.26
C TYR A 492 -1.44 21.51 18.58
N GLY A 493 -1.59 20.66 17.57
CA GLY A 493 -2.82 20.56 16.80
C GLY A 493 -3.07 19.14 16.30
N ARG A 494 -4.34 18.86 16.00
CA ARG A 494 -4.72 17.68 15.23
C ARG A 494 -4.23 17.83 13.80
N SER A 495 -3.75 16.74 13.23
CA SER A 495 -3.39 16.64 11.81
C SER A 495 -4.27 15.58 11.15
N GLY A 496 -4.00 15.26 9.88
CA GLY A 496 -4.61 14.07 9.26
C GLY A 496 -4.32 12.79 10.05
N GLU A 497 -3.30 12.77 10.89
CA GLU A 497 -2.86 11.62 11.69
C GLU A 497 -3.57 11.49 13.04
N SER A 498 -4.56 12.35 13.30
CA SER A 498 -5.38 12.36 14.51
C SER A 498 -6.79 11.81 14.21
N PHE A 499 -7.54 11.42 15.24
CA PHE A 499 -8.93 11.03 15.01
C PHE A 499 -9.77 12.25 14.63
N SER A 500 -10.74 12.06 13.73
CA SER A 500 -11.77 13.08 13.53
C SER A 500 -12.64 13.15 14.79
N THR A 501 -13.00 14.36 15.22
CA THR A 501 -13.86 14.57 16.40
C THR A 501 -15.07 15.42 16.06
N GLY A 502 -16.25 15.02 16.53
CA GLY A 502 -17.46 15.85 16.55
C GLY A 502 -17.55 16.73 17.80
N ALA A 503 -16.78 16.43 18.84
CA ALA A 503 -16.82 17.08 20.15
C ALA A 503 -15.68 18.11 20.35
N SER A 504 -15.18 18.71 19.27
CA SER A 504 -14.03 19.63 19.32
C SER A 504 -14.19 20.72 20.40
N PRO A 505 -13.15 20.98 21.24
CA PRO A 505 -11.78 20.47 21.12
C PRO A 505 -11.57 19.08 21.73
N ALA A 506 -12.55 18.52 22.43
CA ALA A 506 -12.45 17.23 23.10
C ALA A 506 -12.34 16.04 22.12
N PHE A 507 -11.82 14.93 22.64
CA PHE A 507 -11.84 13.64 21.97
C PHE A 507 -13.28 13.08 21.94
N ASP A 508 -13.64 12.41 20.84
CA ASP A 508 -14.99 11.89 20.61
C ASP A 508 -14.93 10.38 20.29
N PRO A 509 -15.15 9.51 21.30
CA PRO A 509 -15.18 8.06 21.10
C PRO A 509 -16.24 7.60 20.09
N LEU A 510 -17.39 8.28 20.02
CA LEU A 510 -18.48 7.88 19.12
C LEU A 510 -18.05 8.06 17.68
N LYS A 511 -17.33 9.14 17.37
CA LYS A 511 -16.80 9.35 16.02
C LYS A 511 -15.81 8.28 15.62
N VAL A 512 -14.99 7.82 16.57
CA VAL A 512 -14.05 6.71 16.35
C VAL A 512 -14.78 5.38 16.11
N TYR A 513 -15.88 5.12 16.80
CA TYR A 513 -16.72 3.94 16.57
C TYR A 513 -17.44 3.98 15.21
N GLU A 514 -17.92 5.15 14.79
CA GLU A 514 -18.48 5.37 13.45
C GLU A 514 -17.45 5.08 12.36
N MET A 515 -16.21 5.55 12.52
CA MET A 515 -15.10 5.31 11.58
C MET A 515 -14.75 3.84 11.47
N ALA A 516 -14.49 3.18 12.60
CA ALA A 516 -14.07 1.78 12.63
C ALA A 516 -15.17 0.85 12.12
N SER A 517 -16.40 1.01 12.63
CA SER A 517 -17.53 0.19 12.22
C SER A 517 -17.90 0.43 10.76
N GLY A 518 -17.88 1.69 10.33
CA GLY A 518 -18.15 2.09 8.96
C GLY A 518 -17.17 1.47 7.96
N GLN A 519 -15.86 1.45 8.29
CA GLN A 519 -14.84 0.79 7.46
C GLN A 519 -15.09 -0.71 7.36
N LEU A 520 -15.36 -1.40 8.47
CA LEU A 520 -15.57 -2.85 8.45
C LEU A 520 -16.84 -3.23 7.67
N VAL A 521 -17.91 -2.44 7.80
CA VAL A 521 -19.14 -2.63 7.02
C VAL A 521 -18.90 -2.32 5.53
N GLU A 522 -18.11 -1.31 5.21
CA GLU A 522 -17.66 -1.05 3.83
C GLU A 522 -16.91 -2.23 3.24
N LEU A 523 -15.97 -2.78 4.01
CA LEU A 523 -15.25 -3.97 3.63
C LEU A 523 -16.18 -5.15 3.43
N LEU A 524 -17.28 -5.32 4.18
CA LEU A 524 -18.25 -6.41 3.98
C LEU A 524 -19.17 -6.22 2.76
N LEU A 525 -19.44 -4.97 2.36
CA LEU A 525 -20.44 -4.61 1.34
C LEU A 525 -19.83 -4.16 0.00
N GLN A 526 -18.57 -4.51 -0.29
CA GLN A 526 -17.94 -4.17 -1.57
C GLN A 526 -18.78 -4.70 -2.76
N PRO A 527 -19.08 -3.86 -3.78
CA PRO A 527 -19.95 -4.24 -4.89
C PRO A 527 -19.49 -5.49 -5.65
N GLU A 528 -18.20 -5.62 -5.91
CA GLU A 528 -17.60 -6.74 -6.63
C GLU A 528 -17.80 -8.05 -5.86
N ARG A 529 -17.66 -8.02 -4.52
CA ARG A 529 -17.92 -9.18 -3.67
C ARG A 529 -19.39 -9.56 -3.70
N MET A 530 -20.28 -8.59 -3.55
CA MET A 530 -21.72 -8.85 -3.58
C MET A 530 -22.16 -9.42 -4.92
N ALA A 531 -21.57 -8.97 -6.02
CA ALA A 531 -21.79 -9.57 -7.34
C ALA A 531 -21.37 -11.05 -7.38
N ARG A 532 -20.18 -11.39 -6.85
CA ARG A 532 -19.72 -12.78 -6.77
C ARG A 532 -20.64 -13.64 -5.90
N LEU A 533 -21.05 -13.14 -4.72
CA LEU A 533 -22.00 -13.84 -3.85
C LEU A 533 -23.39 -13.99 -4.48
N SER A 534 -23.83 -13.03 -5.30
CA SER A 534 -25.11 -13.11 -6.03
C SER A 534 -25.03 -14.17 -7.14
N ASN A 535 -23.91 -14.24 -7.87
CA ASN A 535 -23.64 -15.30 -8.85
C ASN A 535 -23.62 -16.70 -8.21
N GLU A 536 -23.20 -16.82 -6.95
CA GLU A 536 -23.26 -18.05 -6.17
C GLU A 536 -24.65 -18.32 -5.53
N GLY A 537 -25.63 -17.41 -5.68
CA GLY A 537 -26.95 -17.51 -5.04
C GLY A 537 -26.92 -17.38 -3.51
N ARG A 538 -25.87 -16.76 -2.95
CA ARG A 538 -25.61 -16.65 -1.51
C ARG A 538 -25.79 -15.24 -0.94
N LEU A 539 -25.92 -14.22 -1.77
CA LEU A 539 -25.99 -12.82 -1.31
C LEU A 539 -27.13 -12.57 -0.32
N SER A 540 -28.35 -13.02 -0.62
CA SER A 540 -29.49 -12.88 0.30
C SER A 540 -29.23 -13.49 1.69
N ALA A 541 -28.63 -14.70 1.75
CA ALA A 541 -28.29 -15.34 3.01
C ALA A 541 -27.16 -14.60 3.76
N TYR A 542 -26.17 -14.12 3.00
CA TYR A 542 -25.06 -13.32 3.51
C TYR A 542 -25.54 -12.01 4.18
N LEU A 543 -26.37 -11.23 3.48
CA LEU A 543 -26.95 -10.00 4.02
C LEU A 543 -27.84 -10.26 5.24
N LYS A 544 -28.61 -11.36 5.23
CA LYS A 544 -29.39 -11.79 6.40
C LYS A 544 -28.50 -12.05 7.61
N ASN A 545 -27.41 -12.81 7.46
CA ASN A 545 -26.48 -13.12 8.55
C ASN A 545 -25.83 -11.86 9.15
N ILE A 546 -25.40 -10.92 8.29
CA ILE A 546 -24.89 -9.62 8.75
C ILE A 546 -25.97 -8.91 9.55
N SER A 547 -27.17 -8.78 8.98
CA SER A 547 -28.27 -8.05 9.59
C SER A 547 -28.69 -8.61 10.96
N GLU A 548 -28.68 -9.94 11.13
CA GLU A 548 -29.02 -10.60 12.40
C GLU A 548 -27.91 -10.39 13.44
N SER A 549 -26.65 -10.48 13.02
CA SER A 549 -25.51 -10.19 13.89
C SER A 549 -25.50 -8.72 14.34
N LEU A 550 -25.73 -7.78 13.43
CA LEU A 550 -25.73 -6.35 13.75
C LEU A 550 -26.88 -5.96 14.69
N LEU A 551 -28.07 -6.56 14.55
CA LEU A 551 -29.20 -6.29 15.46
C LEU A 551 -29.03 -6.90 16.85
N ASN A 552 -28.16 -7.89 17.01
CA ASN A 552 -27.90 -8.51 18.31
C ASN A 552 -27.31 -7.47 19.28
N ASN A 553 -28.00 -7.23 20.39
CA ASN A 553 -27.67 -6.22 21.41
C ASN A 553 -27.51 -4.77 20.88
N ALA A 554 -28.04 -4.44 19.69
CA ALA A 554 -27.87 -3.11 19.08
C ALA A 554 -28.47 -1.95 19.90
N GLU A 555 -29.39 -2.23 20.81
CA GLU A 555 -30.00 -1.20 21.65
C GLU A 555 -29.05 -0.65 22.72
N ASN A 556 -28.05 -1.44 23.13
CA ASN A 556 -27.12 -1.09 24.21
C ASN A 556 -25.66 -0.95 23.75
N ASP A 557 -25.31 -1.48 22.57
CA ASP A 557 -23.95 -1.49 22.04
C ASP A 557 -23.79 -0.37 20.99
N LEU A 558 -23.05 0.69 21.35
CA LEU A 558 -22.83 1.86 20.48
C LEU A 558 -22.06 1.51 19.20
N ILE A 559 -21.18 0.51 19.24
CA ILE A 559 -20.44 0.03 18.06
C ILE A 559 -21.40 -0.67 17.10
N ARG A 560 -22.31 -1.49 17.62
CA ARG A 560 -23.39 -2.08 16.81
C ARG A 560 -24.31 -1.01 16.25
N GLN A 561 -24.63 0.06 16.98
CA GLN A 561 -25.44 1.18 16.45
C GLN A 561 -24.75 1.86 15.26
N SER A 562 -23.45 2.16 15.38
CA SER A 562 -22.63 2.69 14.29
C SER A 562 -22.61 1.74 13.08
N ALA A 563 -22.38 0.44 13.31
CA ALA A 563 -22.36 -0.58 12.26
C ALA A 563 -23.70 -0.73 11.53
N ASN A 564 -24.82 -0.74 12.26
CA ASN A 564 -26.16 -0.81 11.69
C ASN A 564 -26.48 0.40 10.82
N THR A 565 -26.13 1.60 11.30
CA THR A 565 -26.32 2.84 10.53
C THR A 565 -25.53 2.77 9.22
N ALA A 566 -24.24 2.40 9.28
CA ALA A 566 -23.41 2.22 8.10
C ALA A 566 -23.98 1.16 7.14
N PHE A 567 -24.48 0.04 7.66
CA PHE A 567 -25.05 -1.06 6.86
C PHE A 567 -26.30 -0.60 6.10
N VAL A 568 -27.25 0.04 6.80
CA VAL A 568 -28.49 0.53 6.21
C VAL A 568 -28.21 1.62 5.18
N SER A 569 -27.42 2.64 5.54
CA SER A 569 -27.12 3.76 4.63
C SER A 569 -26.43 3.29 3.36
N ARG A 570 -25.47 2.36 3.44
CA ARG A 570 -24.79 1.81 2.27
C ARG A 570 -25.74 1.03 1.37
N LEU A 571 -26.55 0.13 1.94
CA LEU A 571 -27.53 -0.62 1.15
C LEU A 571 -28.53 0.31 0.46
N LEU A 572 -29.03 1.35 1.14
CA LEU A 572 -29.91 2.36 0.53
C LEU A 572 -29.21 3.14 -0.58
N THR A 573 -27.94 3.53 -0.41
CA THR A 573 -27.20 4.21 -1.50
C THR A 573 -27.01 3.29 -2.71
N MET A 574 -26.81 1.99 -2.49
CA MET A 574 -26.64 1.02 -3.57
C MET A 574 -27.91 0.73 -4.36
N THR A 575 -29.11 0.92 -3.78
CA THR A 575 -30.35 0.75 -4.55
C THR A 575 -30.53 1.82 -5.63
N ILE A 576 -30.04 3.04 -5.38
CA ILE A 576 -30.11 4.15 -6.35
C ILE A 576 -28.86 4.28 -7.23
N ASN A 577 -27.75 3.60 -6.90
CA ASN A 577 -26.52 3.67 -7.70
C ASN A 577 -26.69 2.99 -9.07
N GLU A 578 -26.44 3.72 -10.15
CA GLU A 578 -26.57 3.24 -11.54
C GLU A 578 -25.62 2.09 -11.88
N SER A 579 -24.42 2.03 -11.26
CA SER A 579 -23.46 0.97 -11.52
C SER A 579 -23.81 -0.37 -10.84
N THR A 580 -24.77 -0.36 -9.91
CA THR A 580 -25.20 -1.58 -9.20
C THR A 580 -26.20 -2.35 -10.06
N SER A 581 -25.90 -3.64 -10.33
CA SER A 581 -26.76 -4.53 -11.10
C SER A 581 -28.17 -4.66 -10.51
N HIS A 582 -29.20 -4.71 -11.37
CA HIS A 582 -30.60 -4.86 -10.94
C HIS A 582 -30.85 -6.16 -10.15
N PHE A 583 -30.09 -7.23 -10.41
CA PHE A 583 -30.15 -8.47 -9.62
C PHE A 583 -29.74 -8.24 -8.16
N ILE A 584 -28.61 -7.54 -7.96
CA ILE A 584 -28.11 -7.18 -6.64
C ILE A 584 -29.11 -6.23 -5.95
N LYS A 585 -29.64 -5.24 -6.67
CA LYS A 585 -30.66 -4.32 -6.13
C LYS A 585 -31.90 -5.05 -5.63
N ALA A 586 -32.37 -6.09 -6.33
CA ALA A 586 -33.52 -6.87 -5.91
C ALA A 586 -33.25 -7.63 -4.59
N GLU A 587 -32.07 -8.24 -4.46
CA GLU A 587 -31.66 -8.92 -3.21
C GLU A 587 -31.48 -7.94 -2.04
N ILE A 588 -30.89 -6.77 -2.30
CA ILE A 588 -30.76 -5.68 -1.32
C ILE A 588 -32.15 -5.20 -0.86
N PHE A 589 -33.07 -4.97 -1.81
CA PHE A 589 -34.43 -4.53 -1.49
C PHE A 589 -35.16 -5.54 -0.61
N LYS A 590 -35.05 -6.83 -0.91
CA LYS A 590 -35.58 -7.90 -0.06
C LYS A 590 -34.97 -7.85 1.34
N SER A 591 -33.64 -7.77 1.44
CA SER A 591 -32.92 -7.69 2.72
C SER A 591 -33.36 -6.48 3.56
N LEU A 592 -33.49 -5.30 2.95
CA LEU A 592 -33.94 -4.08 3.63
C LEU A 592 -35.38 -4.21 4.16
N ASN A 593 -36.29 -4.84 3.41
CA ASN A 593 -37.67 -5.07 3.86
C ASN A 593 -37.76 -6.05 5.04
N GLU A 594 -36.98 -7.14 4.99
CA GLU A 594 -36.89 -8.09 6.11
C GLU A 594 -36.29 -7.42 7.35
N TYR A 595 -35.23 -6.64 7.16
CA TYR A 595 -34.57 -5.87 8.21
C TYR A 595 -35.51 -4.85 8.85
N LYS A 596 -36.20 -4.05 8.04
CA LYS A 596 -37.24 -3.09 8.46
C LYS A 596 -38.33 -3.74 9.29
N SER A 597 -38.79 -4.92 8.89
CA SER A 597 -39.80 -5.69 9.62
C SER A 597 -39.31 -6.12 11.01
N ARG A 598 -38.02 -6.48 11.16
CA ARG A 598 -37.40 -6.80 12.45
C ARG A 598 -37.24 -5.57 13.34
N VAL A 599 -36.69 -4.48 12.81
CA VAL A 599 -36.49 -3.23 13.57
C VAL A 599 -37.84 -2.67 14.05
N LYS A 600 -38.88 -2.66 13.22
CA LYS A 600 -40.24 -2.23 13.64
C LYS A 600 -40.80 -3.10 14.78
N LYS A 601 -40.48 -4.39 14.84
CA LYS A 601 -40.84 -5.25 15.99
C LYS A 601 -40.04 -4.89 17.24
N MET A 602 -38.77 -4.54 17.11
CA MET A 602 -37.93 -4.09 18.25
C MET A 602 -38.41 -2.74 18.80
N VAL A 603 -38.71 -1.75 17.95
CA VAL A 603 -39.30 -0.46 18.37
C VAL A 603 -40.61 -0.66 19.14
N LYS A 604 -41.45 -1.62 18.74
CA LYS A 604 -42.69 -1.94 19.49
C LYS A 604 -42.41 -2.46 20.90
N ARG A 605 -41.28 -3.12 21.13
CA ARG A 605 -40.85 -3.64 22.44
C ARG A 605 -40.16 -2.57 23.29
N ASN A 606 -39.34 -1.72 22.65
CA ASN A 606 -38.65 -0.61 23.31
C ASN A 606 -38.91 0.70 22.55
N LYS A 607 -39.99 1.39 22.94
CA LYS A 607 -40.42 2.62 22.28
C LYS A 607 -39.46 3.78 22.52
N GLU A 608 -38.68 3.76 23.59
CA GLU A 608 -37.76 4.85 23.97
C GLU A 608 -36.42 4.80 23.22
N SER A 609 -36.16 3.74 22.45
CA SER A 609 -34.90 3.62 21.71
C SER A 609 -34.82 4.61 20.54
N ALA A 610 -34.16 5.74 20.76
CA ALA A 610 -33.90 6.76 19.74
C ALA A 610 -33.15 6.19 18.53
N PHE A 611 -32.19 5.29 18.75
CA PHE A 611 -31.45 4.62 17.69
C PHE A 611 -32.37 3.79 16.78
N LEU A 612 -33.23 2.93 17.35
CA LEU A 612 -34.11 2.09 16.54
C LEU A 612 -35.12 2.93 15.76
N GLN A 613 -35.64 4.01 16.35
CA GLN A 613 -36.51 4.96 15.66
C GLN A 613 -35.79 5.64 14.48
N TYR A 614 -34.54 6.06 14.69
CA TYR A 614 -33.71 6.65 13.64
C TYR A 614 -33.48 5.66 12.48
N VAL A 615 -33.14 4.41 12.77
CA VAL A 615 -33.00 3.36 11.75
C VAL A 615 -34.31 3.13 10.98
N VAL A 616 -35.47 3.13 11.66
CA VAL A 616 -36.77 3.05 10.97
C VAL A 616 -36.97 4.24 10.03
N LYS A 617 -36.63 5.47 10.46
CA LYS A 617 -36.73 6.66 9.60
C LYS A 617 -35.84 6.53 8.36
N LEU A 618 -34.62 6.01 8.47
CA LEU A 618 -33.77 5.74 7.31
C LEU A 618 -34.42 4.72 6.36
N LEU A 619 -34.99 3.64 6.89
CA LEU A 619 -35.62 2.57 6.10
C LEU A 619 -37.00 2.95 5.51
N ASP A 620 -37.59 4.04 5.97
CA ASP A 620 -38.84 4.59 5.43
C ASP A 620 -38.57 5.64 4.33
N MET A 621 -37.31 5.95 4.01
CA MET A 621 -36.95 6.88 2.94
C MET A 621 -37.28 6.34 1.55
N ASP A 622 -37.79 7.21 0.66
CA ASP A 622 -37.95 6.92 -0.76
C ASP A 622 -36.68 7.21 -1.59
N SER A 623 -36.70 6.88 -2.90
CA SER A 623 -35.54 7.07 -3.77
C SER A 623 -35.12 8.54 -3.92
N ASP A 624 -36.09 9.47 -3.88
CA ASP A 624 -35.83 10.88 -4.04
C ASP A 624 -35.18 11.42 -2.75
N GLU A 625 -35.69 11.05 -1.58
CA GLU A 625 -35.07 11.33 -0.28
C GLU A 625 -33.64 10.77 -0.21
N ILE A 626 -33.42 9.51 -0.60
CA ILE A 626 -32.08 8.89 -0.62
C ILE A 626 -31.13 9.65 -1.55
N SER A 627 -31.60 10.11 -2.71
CA SER A 627 -30.77 10.85 -3.68
C SER A 627 -30.40 12.26 -3.21
N GLN A 628 -31.26 12.89 -2.42
CA GLN A 628 -31.07 14.26 -1.91
C GLN A 628 -30.30 14.27 -0.59
N ILE A 629 -30.42 13.21 0.22
CA ILE A 629 -29.71 13.09 1.49
C ILE A 629 -28.28 12.66 1.22
N LYS A 630 -27.34 13.54 1.55
CA LYS A 630 -25.97 13.12 1.82
C LYS A 630 -26.00 12.37 3.14
N PHE A 631 -26.10 11.04 3.11
CA PHE A 631 -25.83 10.24 4.30
C PHE A 631 -24.52 10.72 4.90
N PRO A 632 -24.41 10.80 6.24
CA PRO A 632 -23.15 11.18 6.87
C PRO A 632 -22.04 10.32 6.27
N SER A 633 -21.10 10.95 5.56
CA SER A 633 -19.95 10.22 5.04
C SER A 633 -19.26 9.56 6.22
N ILE A 634 -19.01 8.26 6.15
CA ILE A 634 -18.19 7.58 7.16
C ILE A 634 -16.89 8.39 7.26
N PRO A 635 -16.51 8.83 8.47
CA PRO A 635 -15.40 9.76 8.56
C PRO A 635 -14.15 9.05 8.05
N THR A 636 -13.35 9.77 7.26
CA THR A 636 -12.14 9.21 6.67
C THR A 636 -11.21 8.76 7.78
N LEU A 637 -10.72 7.52 7.68
CA LEU A 637 -9.73 7.00 8.61
C LEU A 637 -8.47 7.87 8.55
N PRO A 638 -7.75 8.04 9.68
CA PRO A 638 -6.44 8.64 9.63
C PRO A 638 -5.55 7.83 8.68
N PRO A 639 -4.65 8.48 7.92
CA PRO A 639 -3.77 7.84 6.97
C PRO A 639 -3.05 6.68 7.64
N GLY A 640 -3.36 5.51 7.12
CA GLY A 640 -3.09 4.30 7.85
C GLY A 640 -1.86 3.55 7.41
N ALA A 641 -1.66 3.61 6.11
CA ALA A 641 -0.64 2.83 5.50
C ALA A 641 0.67 3.52 5.86
N PRO A 642 1.67 2.78 6.37
CA PRO A 642 3.00 3.32 6.61
C PRO A 642 3.49 4.13 5.40
N ILE A 643 3.02 3.80 4.19
CA ILE A 643 3.06 4.56 2.93
C ILE A 643 1.64 4.99 2.51
N GLY A 644 1.40 6.27 2.19
CA GLY A 644 0.05 6.86 2.03
C GLY A 644 -0.89 6.20 1.00
N SER A 645 -2.19 6.50 1.06
CA SER A 645 -3.17 6.18 0.01
C SER A 645 -3.28 7.33 -1.00
N CYS A 646 -3.67 7.06 -2.24
CA CYS A 646 -3.77 8.01 -3.37
C CYS A 646 -4.65 9.26 -3.14
N SER A 647 -5.28 9.39 -1.97
CA SER A 647 -6.29 10.40 -1.65
C SER A 647 -5.76 11.58 -0.83
N LEU A 648 -4.43 11.69 -0.62
CA LEU A 648 -3.83 12.68 0.27
C LEU A 648 -2.74 13.55 -0.36
N ASP A 649 -2.58 13.48 -1.68
CA ASP A 649 -1.80 14.44 -2.47
C ASP A 649 -2.75 15.30 -3.32
#